data_AF-A0A075AR29-F1
#
_entry.id   AF-A0A075AR29-F1
#
_cell.length_a   1.000
_cell.length_b   1.000
_cell.length_c   1.000
_cell.angle_alpha   90.00
_cell.angle_beta   90.00
_cell.angle_gamma   90.00
#
_symmetry.space_group_name_H-M   'P 1'
#
loop_
_entity.id
_entity.type
_entity.pdbx_description
1 polymer ?
#
loop_
_entity_poly.entity_id
_entity_poly.type
_entity_poly.pdbx_seq_one_letter_code
_entity_poly.pdbx_strand_id
1 'polypeptide(L)'
;MDFLKLYLLIVCVVGSKLPFDVYENINRFIDSATSDSLRQADKFHYNNLQLNGETIFLWYKSCLKGSIHCSPVRIQEFYSKHVRVLDPERQLAQTNEISVPDLIGLLVRQQEFTPYNYYTQSYYSTDPLTFCIKHQMNDCIRILRRRHFYVENVQNATAFVNGDNPFLDDMQRNTEYIREHLIPSLNQVMLNSYFATQLVRKQPIDQVTMSTVLLNVAMKLNNTNAVNLGVWMLNNHLNALSETRFHRFVAELLVYNSNATPIAKVMKEVLQTKYEMHYYDKIKLFKVLIGDHDFVKNESATLLDILKSFPYDGDLIYNITFTKSNHFAYNLLKNSKLFSVERRKQKLTSFWQSLFYTTFGEKNSTESFELLLSSIEDVDISWTIPVDWIYFLELLAMSTNTARFNFYKKLFAYFKNTNDTLFTINFHNQSLDNVKGSKFLRILIELCDGVPKPELLLMKIFSKKMRYSIERSFKLIIPFVKGDRDKVDVLKSLLVDVEEDVLSDYNYISCFNMVLQSIVEPSNNEEMLDLVVLVMKTNNERFIRSVLAEMGVRIVRRSPFLHPEDHSFTKRIMIDTSLYKRACKIAVTSNLVNSKIARILLEAYEGWMDFDTAMDILELGDPNLKKSLVVHLRERYGNLDTIASHSLE
;
A
#
# COMPACT_ATOMS: atom_id res chain seq x y z
N MET A 1 -37.10 19.58 33.63
CA MET A 1 -37.94 19.87 32.45
C MET A 1 -37.45 18.95 31.35
N ASP A 2 -38.23 17.90 31.06
CA ASP A 2 -37.75 16.71 30.36
C ASP A 2 -37.35 16.99 28.91
N PHE A 3 -36.23 16.43 28.48
CA PHE A 3 -35.69 16.54 27.12
C PHE A 3 -36.74 16.20 26.04
N LEU A 4 -37.67 15.31 26.36
CA LEU A 4 -38.82 14.94 25.53
C LEU A 4 -39.80 16.10 25.33
N LYS A 5 -40.07 16.90 26.37
CA LYS A 5 -40.94 18.09 26.29
C LYS A 5 -40.29 19.21 25.47
N LEU A 6 -38.97 19.37 25.56
CA LEU A 6 -38.22 20.33 24.74
C LEU A 6 -38.17 19.89 23.27
N TYR A 7 -37.93 18.60 23.00
CA TYR A 7 -37.98 18.02 21.65
C TYR A 7 -39.36 18.18 21.02
N LEU A 8 -40.43 17.92 21.78
CA LEU A 8 -41.80 18.13 21.33
C LEU A 8 -42.12 19.60 21.05
N LEU A 9 -41.64 20.53 21.90
CA LEU A 9 -41.81 21.96 21.65
C LEU A 9 -41.10 22.41 20.36
N ILE A 10 -39.90 21.88 20.09
CA ILE A 10 -39.14 22.17 18.87
C ILE A 10 -39.85 21.59 17.64
N VAL A 11 -40.38 20.37 17.70
CA VAL A 11 -41.17 19.79 16.59
C VAL A 11 -42.49 20.54 16.38
N CYS A 12 -43.16 20.98 17.44
CA CYS A 12 -44.38 21.80 17.38
C CYS A 12 -44.14 23.18 16.75
N VAL A 13 -42.96 23.78 16.93
CA VAL A 13 -42.62 25.12 16.40
C VAL A 13 -42.04 25.06 14.99
N VAL A 14 -41.41 23.95 14.59
CA VAL A 14 -40.68 23.82 13.31
C VAL A 14 -41.51 23.16 12.19
N GLY A 15 -42.73 22.68 12.49
CA GLY A 15 -43.67 22.20 11.45
C GLY A 15 -43.25 20.91 10.75
N SER A 16 -42.38 20.09 11.36
CA SER A 16 -41.98 18.80 10.81
C SER A 16 -43.09 17.74 11.01
N LYS A 17 -43.37 16.99 9.93
CA LYS A 17 -44.34 15.89 9.93
C LYS A 17 -43.79 14.69 10.70
N LEU A 18 -44.56 14.19 11.67
CA LEU A 18 -44.24 13.01 12.48
C LEU A 18 -45.02 11.78 11.96
N PRO A 19 -44.39 10.58 11.89
CA PRO A 19 -45.11 9.34 11.64
C PRO A 19 -46.12 9.02 12.75
N PHE A 20 -47.30 8.51 12.39
CA PHE A 20 -48.39 8.19 13.33
C PHE A 20 -47.96 7.26 14.48
N ASP A 21 -47.11 6.27 14.20
CA ASP A 21 -46.65 5.27 15.18
C ASP A 21 -45.77 5.88 16.28
N VAL A 22 -45.01 6.93 15.95
CA VAL A 22 -44.20 7.69 16.91
C VAL A 22 -45.10 8.58 17.76
N TYR A 23 -46.11 9.20 17.14
CA TYR A 23 -47.11 10.03 17.83
C TYR A 23 -47.96 9.22 18.83
N GLU A 24 -48.42 8.01 18.47
CA GLU A 24 -49.21 7.16 19.37
C GLU A 24 -48.43 6.78 20.63
N ASN A 25 -47.14 6.48 20.48
CA ASN A 25 -46.27 6.15 21.61
C ASN A 25 -46.02 7.38 22.50
N ILE A 26 -45.97 8.58 21.94
CA ILE A 26 -45.82 9.84 22.68
C ILE A 26 -47.10 10.20 23.45
N ASN A 27 -48.28 10.03 22.86
CA ASN A 27 -49.57 10.31 23.51
C ASN A 27 -49.89 9.42 24.70
N ARG A 28 -49.19 8.27 24.86
CA ARG A 28 -49.28 7.46 26.08
C ARG A 28 -48.55 8.09 27.29
N PHE A 29 -47.67 9.07 27.06
CA PHE A 29 -46.88 9.72 28.12
C PHE A 29 -47.39 11.10 28.53
N ILE A 30 -48.32 11.69 27.78
CA ILE A 30 -48.79 13.07 27.98
C ILE A 30 -50.29 13.06 28.18
N ASP A 31 -50.74 13.47 29.37
CA ASP A 31 -52.16 13.60 29.69
C ASP A 31 -52.72 14.89 29.05
N SER A 32 -53.18 14.77 27.80
CA SER A 32 -53.64 15.88 26.96
C SER A 32 -54.95 16.53 27.45
N ALA A 33 -55.56 15.99 28.51
CA ALA A 33 -56.74 16.58 29.14
C ALA A 33 -56.47 17.91 29.87
N THR A 34 -55.21 18.18 30.22
CA THR A 34 -54.84 19.25 31.18
C THR A 34 -54.49 20.60 30.56
N SER A 35 -54.37 20.74 29.24
CA SER A 35 -53.98 22.00 28.58
C SER A 35 -54.62 22.21 27.20
N ASP A 36 -55.18 23.40 26.98
CA ASP A 36 -55.77 23.79 25.69
C ASP A 36 -54.75 23.89 24.55
N SER A 37 -53.52 24.31 24.85
CA SER A 37 -52.45 24.36 23.84
C SER A 37 -52.00 22.96 23.42
N LEU A 38 -51.99 21.99 24.35
CA LEU A 38 -51.75 20.59 24.03
C LEU A 38 -52.93 19.98 23.26
N ARG A 39 -54.19 20.30 23.62
CA ARG A 39 -55.36 19.86 22.85
C ARG A 39 -55.37 20.39 21.41
N GLN A 40 -54.96 21.64 21.21
CA GLN A 40 -54.85 22.23 19.87
C GLN A 40 -53.66 21.65 19.08
N ALA A 41 -52.51 21.41 19.73
CA ALA A 41 -51.37 20.74 19.12
C ALA A 41 -51.68 19.28 18.75
N ASP A 42 -52.36 18.53 19.62
CA ASP A 42 -52.88 17.18 19.35
C ASP A 42 -53.83 17.21 18.15
N LYS A 43 -54.77 18.15 18.11
CA LYS A 43 -55.72 18.29 16.99
C LYS A 43 -55.01 18.66 15.68
N PHE A 44 -54.01 19.53 15.74
CA PHE A 44 -53.19 19.93 14.58
C PHE A 44 -52.30 18.79 14.09
N HIS A 45 -51.63 18.07 15.00
CA HIS A 45 -50.82 16.92 14.66
C HIS A 45 -51.68 15.78 14.13
N TYR A 46 -52.76 15.39 14.81
CA TYR A 46 -53.69 14.33 14.38
C TYR A 46 -54.27 14.57 12.98
N ASN A 47 -54.45 15.83 12.57
CA ASN A 47 -54.88 16.19 11.22
C ASN A 47 -53.73 16.22 10.19
N ASN A 48 -52.47 16.21 10.63
CA ASN A 48 -51.25 16.24 9.80
C ASN A 48 -50.39 14.95 9.89
N LEU A 49 -50.88 13.89 10.55
CA LEU A 49 -50.16 12.63 10.68
C LEU A 49 -50.09 11.90 9.33
N GLN A 50 -48.92 11.38 9.01
CA GLN A 50 -48.71 10.46 7.89
C GLN A 50 -48.56 9.04 8.44
N LEU A 51 -49.13 8.07 7.72
CA LEU A 51 -48.83 6.66 7.96
C LEU A 51 -47.41 6.37 7.45
N ASN A 52 -46.59 5.71 8.26
CA ASN A 52 -45.28 5.23 7.82
C ASN A 52 -45.48 4.25 6.64
N GLY A 53 -44.60 4.32 5.63
CA GLY A 53 -44.56 3.38 4.52
C GLY A 53 -44.53 1.93 5.01
N GLU A 54 -43.77 1.61 6.06
CA GLU A 54 -43.74 0.27 6.67
C GLU A 54 -45.12 -0.22 7.11
N THR A 55 -45.88 0.62 7.81
CA THR A 55 -47.23 0.29 8.28
C THR A 55 -48.19 0.10 7.11
N ILE A 56 -48.11 0.97 6.09
CA ILE A 56 -48.92 0.88 4.87
C ILE A 56 -48.67 -0.45 4.15
N PHE A 57 -47.40 -0.80 3.94
CA PHE A 57 -47.02 -2.00 3.19
C PHE A 57 -47.22 -3.30 3.98
N LEU A 58 -47.05 -3.27 5.31
CA LEU A 58 -47.40 -4.39 6.19
C LEU A 58 -48.89 -4.74 6.11
N TRP A 59 -49.77 -3.74 6.17
CA TRP A 59 -51.21 -3.95 6.04
C TRP A 59 -51.59 -4.41 4.64
N TYR A 60 -51.06 -3.76 3.62
CA TYR A 60 -51.24 -4.15 2.23
C TYR A 60 -50.88 -5.63 2.01
N LYS A 61 -49.71 -6.06 2.49
CA LYS A 61 -49.23 -7.46 2.44
C LYS A 61 -50.11 -8.42 3.22
N SER A 62 -50.52 -8.05 4.43
CA SER A 62 -51.34 -8.88 5.30
C SER A 62 -52.70 -9.19 4.67
N CYS A 63 -53.24 -8.22 3.93
CA CYS A 63 -54.51 -8.35 3.22
C CYS A 63 -54.41 -9.16 1.93
N LEU A 64 -53.31 -9.04 1.18
CA LEU A 64 -53.10 -9.89 0.00
C LEU A 64 -52.93 -11.37 0.33
N LYS A 65 -52.32 -11.70 1.48
CA LYS A 65 -52.04 -13.09 1.88
C LYS A 65 -53.22 -13.80 2.55
N GLY A 66 -54.37 -13.12 2.72
CA GLY A 66 -55.49 -13.65 3.50
C GLY A 66 -55.09 -13.99 4.94
N SER A 67 -54.14 -13.24 5.52
CA SER A 67 -53.69 -13.49 6.89
C SER A 67 -54.82 -13.23 7.89
N ILE A 68 -54.76 -13.88 9.07
CA ILE A 68 -55.68 -13.66 10.19
C ILE A 68 -55.73 -12.17 10.59
N HIS A 69 -54.67 -11.42 10.28
CA HIS A 69 -54.54 -9.99 10.54
C HIS A 69 -55.35 -9.09 9.57
N CYS A 70 -55.93 -9.63 8.50
CA CYS A 70 -56.81 -8.89 7.59
C CYS A 70 -58.22 -9.51 7.51
N SER A 71 -58.78 -9.85 8.67
CA SER A 71 -60.21 -10.14 8.78
C SER A 71 -61.04 -8.84 8.70
N PRO A 72 -62.33 -8.89 8.32
CA PRO A 72 -63.19 -7.71 8.30
C PRO A 72 -63.17 -6.90 9.61
N VAL A 73 -63.13 -7.60 10.76
CA VAL A 73 -63.01 -6.99 12.08
C VAL A 73 -61.71 -6.20 12.23
N ARG A 74 -60.56 -6.78 11.84
CA ARG A 74 -59.25 -6.13 11.93
C ARG A 74 -59.11 -4.96 10.96
N ILE A 75 -59.66 -5.08 9.75
CA ILE A 75 -59.73 -3.99 8.78
C ILE A 75 -60.53 -2.83 9.35
N GLN A 76 -61.68 -3.11 9.97
CA GLN A 76 -62.53 -2.10 10.58
C GLN A 76 -61.85 -1.42 11.79
N GLU A 77 -61.17 -2.19 12.63
CA GLU A 77 -60.32 -1.65 13.73
C GLU A 77 -59.22 -0.72 13.18
N PHE A 78 -58.53 -1.14 12.13
CA PHE A 78 -57.46 -0.35 11.52
C PHE A 78 -58.00 0.91 10.85
N TYR A 79 -59.08 0.81 10.07
CA TYR A 79 -59.70 1.96 9.43
C TYR A 79 -60.23 2.95 10.47
N SER A 80 -60.99 2.50 11.47
CA SER A 80 -61.55 3.40 12.49
C SER A 80 -60.46 4.18 13.23
N LYS A 81 -59.31 3.53 13.50
CA LYS A 81 -58.14 4.17 14.11
C LYS A 81 -57.45 5.19 13.19
N HIS A 82 -57.40 4.93 11.87
CA HIS A 82 -56.64 5.76 10.91
C HIS A 82 -57.50 6.51 9.88
N VAL A 83 -58.82 6.60 10.10
CA VAL A 83 -59.80 7.12 9.13
C VAL A 83 -59.46 8.51 8.62
N ARG A 84 -58.94 9.40 9.48
CA ARG A 84 -58.61 10.78 9.09
C ARG A 84 -57.42 10.89 8.14
N VAL A 85 -56.53 9.89 8.15
CA VAL A 85 -55.34 9.83 7.29
C VAL A 85 -55.64 9.02 6.03
N LEU A 86 -56.33 7.88 6.19
CA LEU A 86 -56.66 6.99 5.07
C LEU A 86 -57.76 7.55 4.17
N ASP A 87 -58.80 8.13 4.77
CA ASP A 87 -60.03 8.58 4.11
C ASP A 87 -60.46 9.97 4.66
N PRO A 88 -59.68 11.03 4.37
CA PRO A 88 -59.93 12.38 4.92
C PRO A 88 -61.29 12.95 4.48
N GLU A 89 -61.77 12.54 3.31
CA GLU A 89 -63.08 12.91 2.76
C GLU A 89 -64.22 12.03 3.27
N ARG A 90 -63.92 10.99 4.07
CA ARG A 90 -64.89 10.06 4.65
C ARG A 90 -65.79 9.37 3.62
N GLN A 91 -65.24 9.04 2.46
CA GLN A 91 -65.93 8.38 1.35
C GLN A 91 -66.51 7.02 1.77
N LEU A 92 -65.87 6.34 2.73
CA LEU A 92 -66.27 5.02 3.25
C LEU A 92 -66.82 5.08 4.69
N ALA A 93 -67.08 6.27 5.24
CA ALA A 93 -67.53 6.40 6.62
C ALA A 93 -68.97 5.91 6.87
N GLN A 94 -69.74 5.69 5.81
CA GLN A 94 -71.13 5.20 5.87
C GLN A 94 -71.25 3.68 5.64
N THR A 95 -70.16 2.99 5.30
CA THR A 95 -70.17 1.54 5.12
C THR A 95 -69.97 0.82 6.45
N ASN A 96 -70.85 -0.15 6.74
CA ASN A 96 -70.78 -0.94 7.98
C ASN A 96 -69.57 -1.89 8.02
N GLU A 97 -69.06 -2.29 6.84
CA GLU A 97 -67.88 -3.14 6.72
C GLU A 97 -67.01 -2.65 5.56
N ILE A 98 -65.71 -2.49 5.82
CA ILE A 98 -64.73 -2.14 4.79
C ILE A 98 -64.14 -3.41 4.20
N SER A 99 -64.26 -3.55 2.88
CA SER A 99 -63.72 -4.70 2.17
C SER A 99 -62.19 -4.61 2.01
N VAL A 100 -61.55 -5.73 1.68
CA VAL A 100 -60.12 -5.76 1.35
C VAL A 100 -59.78 -4.83 0.16
N PRO A 101 -60.54 -4.83 -0.95
CA PRO A 101 -60.37 -3.85 -2.02
C PRO A 101 -60.47 -2.39 -1.55
N ASP A 102 -61.43 -2.07 -0.68
CA ASP A 102 -61.61 -0.70 -0.17
C ASP A 102 -60.38 -0.24 0.60
N LEU A 103 -59.91 -1.06 1.56
CA LEU A 103 -58.69 -0.77 2.32
C LEU A 103 -57.48 -0.62 1.40
N ILE A 104 -57.30 -1.52 0.42
CA ILE A 104 -56.20 -1.45 -0.55
C ILE A 104 -56.26 -0.13 -1.35
N GLY A 105 -57.45 0.30 -1.77
CA GLY A 105 -57.65 1.57 -2.46
C GLY A 105 -57.20 2.77 -1.62
N LEU A 106 -57.50 2.77 -0.31
CA LEU A 106 -57.08 3.81 0.62
C LEU A 106 -55.56 3.80 0.86
N LEU A 107 -54.95 2.61 1.00
CA LEU A 107 -53.52 2.45 1.19
C LEU A 107 -52.72 2.94 -0.04
N VAL A 108 -53.19 2.61 -1.25
CA VAL A 108 -52.56 3.06 -2.51
C VAL A 108 -52.62 4.57 -2.69
N ARG A 109 -53.65 5.25 -2.14
CA ARG A 109 -53.76 6.72 -2.20
C ARG A 109 -52.68 7.42 -1.36
N GLN A 110 -52.16 6.79 -0.31
CA GLN A 110 -51.14 7.38 0.58
C GLN A 110 -49.85 7.71 -0.19
N GLN A 111 -49.21 8.85 0.07
CA GLN A 111 -48.05 9.33 -0.71
C GLN A 111 -46.84 8.39 -0.57
N GLU A 112 -46.76 7.72 0.57
CA GLU A 112 -45.71 6.80 0.98
C GLU A 112 -45.82 5.43 0.26
N PHE A 113 -46.94 5.16 -0.42
CA PHE A 113 -47.13 3.97 -1.26
C PHE A 113 -46.38 4.14 -2.60
N THR A 114 -45.06 3.91 -2.54
CA THR A 114 -44.13 4.07 -3.67
C THR A 114 -43.57 2.70 -4.11
N PRO A 115 -43.11 2.55 -5.37
CA PRO A 115 -42.46 1.33 -5.83
C PRO A 115 -41.25 0.94 -4.96
N TYR A 116 -40.42 1.93 -4.58
CA TYR A 116 -39.25 1.71 -3.74
C TYR A 116 -39.60 1.06 -2.39
N ASN A 117 -40.59 1.61 -1.67
CA ASN A 117 -41.03 1.06 -0.39
C ASN A 117 -41.74 -0.30 -0.53
N TYR A 118 -42.46 -0.53 -1.64
CA TYR A 118 -43.09 -1.83 -1.92
C TYR A 118 -42.05 -2.93 -2.13
N TYR A 119 -41.07 -2.68 -3.00
CA TYR A 119 -40.10 -3.70 -3.41
C TYR A 119 -39.08 -4.01 -2.32
N THR A 120 -38.73 -3.04 -1.47
CA THR A 120 -37.85 -3.25 -0.29
C THR A 120 -38.48 -4.08 0.82
N GLN A 121 -39.81 -4.18 0.87
CA GLN A 121 -40.54 -4.87 1.95
C GLN A 121 -41.24 -6.17 1.51
N SER A 122 -41.18 -6.49 0.22
CA SER A 122 -41.93 -7.59 -0.39
C SER A 122 -41.02 -8.66 -0.97
N TYR A 123 -40.90 -9.79 -0.26
CA TYR A 123 -40.27 -11.01 -0.80
C TYR A 123 -41.20 -11.83 -1.73
N TYR A 124 -42.54 -11.70 -1.68
CA TYR A 124 -43.50 -12.45 -2.54
C TYR A 124 -44.94 -11.88 -2.52
N SER A 125 -45.62 -11.73 -3.69
CA SER A 125 -46.63 -12.66 -4.29
C SER A 125 -47.82 -12.03 -5.07
N THR A 126 -48.07 -10.71 -5.07
CA THR A 126 -49.03 -10.10 -6.05
C THR A 126 -48.76 -8.62 -6.26
N ASP A 127 -48.47 -8.18 -7.48
CA ASP A 127 -48.22 -6.77 -7.77
C ASP A 127 -49.45 -5.90 -7.50
N PRO A 128 -49.29 -4.70 -6.92
CA PRO A 128 -50.41 -3.78 -6.68
C PRO A 128 -51.19 -3.43 -7.92
N LEU A 129 -50.50 -3.29 -9.05
CA LEU A 129 -51.16 -2.99 -10.31
C LEU A 129 -51.99 -4.18 -10.80
N THR A 130 -51.44 -5.40 -10.73
CA THR A 130 -52.15 -6.64 -11.09
C THR A 130 -53.38 -6.86 -10.22
N PHE A 131 -53.27 -6.62 -8.90
CA PHE A 131 -54.41 -6.71 -7.99
C PHE A 131 -55.51 -5.71 -8.37
N CYS A 132 -55.16 -4.43 -8.55
CA CYS A 132 -56.15 -3.41 -8.87
C CYS A 132 -56.76 -3.59 -10.27
N ILE A 133 -56.04 -4.18 -11.21
CA ILE A 133 -56.57 -4.59 -12.52
C ILE A 133 -57.59 -5.73 -12.36
N LYS A 134 -57.22 -6.80 -11.65
CA LYS A 134 -58.10 -7.96 -11.40
C LYS A 134 -59.42 -7.56 -10.72
N HIS A 135 -59.36 -6.59 -9.81
CA HIS A 135 -60.52 -6.09 -9.07
C HIS A 135 -61.18 -4.85 -9.72
N GLN A 136 -60.77 -4.47 -10.95
CA GLN A 136 -61.35 -3.34 -11.71
C GLN A 136 -61.36 -1.99 -10.97
N MET A 137 -60.33 -1.75 -10.15
CA MET A 137 -60.20 -0.56 -9.31
C MET A 137 -59.59 0.62 -10.10
N ASN A 138 -60.37 1.27 -10.95
CA ASN A 138 -59.89 2.29 -11.92
C ASN A 138 -59.03 3.41 -11.30
N ASP A 139 -59.42 3.93 -10.14
CA ASP A 139 -58.63 4.96 -9.45
C ASP A 139 -57.30 4.43 -8.91
N CYS A 140 -57.30 3.21 -8.38
CA CYS A 140 -56.06 2.54 -7.95
C CYS A 140 -55.13 2.34 -9.16
N ILE A 141 -55.65 1.83 -10.28
CA ILE A 141 -54.88 1.64 -11.52
C ILE A 141 -54.26 2.97 -11.97
N ARG A 142 -55.05 4.06 -11.98
CA ARG A 142 -54.59 5.39 -12.37
C ARG A 142 -53.47 5.91 -11.45
N ILE A 143 -53.60 5.76 -10.13
CA ILE A 143 -52.59 6.18 -9.15
C ILE A 143 -51.31 5.38 -9.32
N LEU A 144 -51.41 4.06 -9.37
CA LEU A 144 -50.27 3.15 -9.51
C LEU A 144 -49.51 3.39 -10.81
N ARG A 145 -50.22 3.61 -11.93
CA ARG A 145 -49.60 4.01 -13.21
C ARG A 145 -48.84 5.31 -13.12
N ARG A 146 -49.43 6.35 -12.52
CA ARG A 146 -48.77 7.66 -12.31
C ARG A 146 -47.54 7.54 -11.43
N ARG A 147 -47.54 6.59 -10.49
CA ARG A 147 -46.40 6.28 -9.61
C ARG A 147 -45.44 5.25 -10.20
N HIS A 148 -45.62 4.88 -11.47
CA HIS A 148 -44.76 3.95 -12.20
C HIS A 148 -44.65 2.57 -11.55
N PHE A 149 -45.75 2.05 -11.00
CA PHE A 149 -45.86 0.61 -10.73
C PHE A 149 -46.05 -0.16 -12.03
N TYR A 150 -45.54 -1.38 -12.07
CA TYR A 150 -45.63 -2.27 -13.22
C TYR A 150 -46.26 -3.60 -12.83
N VAL A 151 -46.61 -4.39 -13.84
CA VAL A 151 -47.06 -5.78 -13.68
C VAL A 151 -45.88 -6.72 -13.90
N GLU A 152 -45.87 -7.86 -13.22
CA GLU A 152 -44.85 -8.89 -13.38
C GLU A 152 -44.81 -9.41 -14.82
N ASN A 153 -45.97 -9.84 -15.33
CA ASN A 153 -46.14 -10.33 -16.70
C ASN A 153 -47.46 -9.81 -17.29
N VAL A 154 -47.39 -9.12 -18.42
CA VAL A 154 -48.55 -8.53 -19.08
C VAL A 154 -49.57 -9.59 -19.52
N GLN A 155 -49.12 -10.76 -19.97
CA GLN A 155 -49.99 -11.86 -20.42
C GLN A 155 -50.87 -12.41 -19.28
N ASN A 156 -50.31 -12.45 -18.07
CA ASN A 156 -51.08 -12.86 -16.89
C ASN A 156 -52.09 -11.78 -16.51
N ALA A 157 -51.71 -10.50 -16.63
CA ALA A 157 -52.59 -9.38 -16.30
C ALA A 157 -53.79 -9.27 -17.26
N THR A 158 -53.59 -9.48 -18.57
CA THR A 158 -54.67 -9.49 -19.57
C THR A 158 -55.66 -10.63 -19.36
N ALA A 159 -55.21 -11.78 -18.85
CA ALA A 159 -56.11 -12.90 -18.53
C ALA A 159 -57.16 -12.59 -17.43
N PHE A 160 -56.95 -11.54 -16.63
CA PHE A 160 -57.89 -11.12 -15.57
C PHE A 160 -58.88 -10.04 -15.99
N VAL A 161 -58.80 -9.54 -17.23
CA VAL A 161 -59.65 -8.45 -17.71
C VAL A 161 -60.63 -8.96 -18.75
N ASN A 162 -61.93 -8.87 -18.45
CA ASN A 162 -63.00 -9.10 -19.41
C ASN A 162 -63.30 -7.79 -20.16
N GLY A 163 -62.42 -7.36 -21.08
CA GLY A 163 -62.61 -6.15 -21.91
C GLY A 163 -61.31 -5.43 -22.30
N ASP A 164 -61.41 -4.42 -23.17
CA ASP A 164 -60.27 -3.62 -23.66
C ASP A 164 -59.66 -2.78 -22.54
N ASN A 165 -58.36 -2.95 -22.29
CA ASN A 165 -57.60 -2.10 -21.38
C ASN A 165 -56.44 -1.46 -22.15
N PRO A 166 -56.59 -0.21 -22.64
CA PRO A 166 -55.61 0.43 -23.51
C PRO A 166 -54.19 0.50 -22.93
N PHE A 167 -54.05 0.46 -21.60
CA PHE A 167 -52.75 0.41 -20.95
C PHE A 167 -52.09 -0.96 -21.05
N LEU A 168 -52.85 -2.04 -20.86
CA LEU A 168 -52.33 -3.40 -21.04
C LEU A 168 -52.05 -3.68 -22.51
N ASP A 169 -52.88 -3.18 -23.43
CA ASP A 169 -52.66 -3.33 -24.87
C ASP A 169 -51.40 -2.60 -25.34
N ASP A 170 -51.16 -1.38 -24.83
CA ASP A 170 -49.91 -0.65 -25.07
C ASP A 170 -48.70 -1.39 -24.51
N MET A 171 -48.82 -1.93 -23.29
CA MET A 171 -47.74 -2.68 -22.64
C MET A 171 -47.42 -3.97 -23.39
N GLN A 172 -48.45 -4.70 -23.82
CA GLN A 172 -48.33 -5.95 -24.55
C GLN A 172 -47.63 -5.72 -25.89
N ARG A 173 -48.09 -4.74 -26.68
CA ARG A 173 -47.45 -4.37 -27.95
C ARG A 173 -45.98 -3.98 -27.78
N ASN A 174 -45.66 -3.18 -26.76
CA ASN A 174 -44.28 -2.78 -26.49
C ASN A 174 -43.42 -3.98 -26.05
N THR A 175 -43.96 -4.83 -25.17
CA THR A 175 -43.29 -6.05 -24.67
C THR A 175 -43.00 -7.04 -25.79
N GLU A 176 -43.98 -7.31 -26.65
CA GLU A 176 -43.82 -8.19 -27.82
C GLU A 176 -42.80 -7.61 -28.81
N TYR A 177 -42.88 -6.31 -29.10
CA TYR A 177 -41.89 -5.64 -29.97
C TYR A 177 -40.46 -5.78 -29.43
N ILE A 178 -40.24 -5.53 -28.13
CA ILE A 178 -38.92 -5.68 -27.52
C ILE A 178 -38.43 -7.13 -27.64
N ARG A 179 -39.26 -8.11 -27.26
CA ARG A 179 -38.88 -9.53 -27.19
C ARG A 179 -38.65 -10.16 -28.56
N GLU A 180 -39.52 -9.86 -29.52
CA GLU A 180 -39.52 -10.52 -30.83
C GLU A 180 -38.64 -9.80 -31.86
N HIS A 181 -38.47 -8.48 -31.73
CA HIS A 181 -37.80 -7.67 -32.74
C HIS A 181 -36.52 -7.03 -32.23
N LEU A 182 -36.55 -6.40 -31.05
CA LEU A 182 -35.44 -5.59 -30.56
C LEU A 182 -34.28 -6.44 -30.01
N ILE A 183 -34.57 -7.39 -29.10
CA ILE A 183 -33.56 -8.26 -28.47
C ILE A 183 -32.89 -9.23 -29.46
N PRO A 184 -33.62 -9.86 -30.41
CA PRO A 184 -33.00 -10.78 -31.36
C PRO A 184 -32.12 -10.07 -32.38
N SER A 185 -32.54 -8.89 -32.86
CA SER A 185 -31.81 -8.16 -33.91
C SER A 185 -30.66 -7.30 -33.37
N LEU A 186 -30.87 -6.60 -32.24
CA LEU A 186 -29.99 -5.55 -31.71
C LEU A 186 -29.45 -4.60 -32.81
N ASN A 187 -30.27 -4.33 -33.83
CA ASN A 187 -29.89 -3.53 -34.97
C ASN A 187 -29.96 -2.03 -34.61
N GLN A 188 -28.93 -1.26 -34.96
CA GLN A 188 -28.84 0.17 -34.63
C GLN A 188 -30.04 1.00 -35.17
N VAL A 189 -30.51 0.71 -36.39
CA VAL A 189 -31.63 1.43 -37.01
C VAL A 189 -32.92 1.15 -36.24
N MET A 190 -33.16 -0.11 -35.87
CA MET A 190 -34.33 -0.50 -35.07
C MET A 190 -34.25 0.10 -33.66
N LEU A 191 -33.06 0.11 -33.05
CA LEU A 191 -32.84 0.72 -31.74
C LEU A 191 -33.13 2.22 -31.76
N ASN A 192 -32.63 2.93 -32.77
CA ASN A 192 -32.86 4.37 -32.94
C ASN A 192 -34.35 4.67 -33.17
N SER A 193 -35.02 3.88 -34.02
CA SER A 193 -36.46 4.00 -34.26
C SER A 193 -37.27 3.76 -32.98
N TYR A 194 -36.90 2.74 -32.20
CA TYR A 194 -37.51 2.45 -30.92
C TYR A 194 -37.33 3.62 -29.94
N PHE A 195 -36.11 4.13 -29.76
CA PHE A 195 -35.85 5.27 -28.87
C PHE A 195 -36.61 6.52 -29.29
N ALA A 196 -36.67 6.83 -30.60
CA ALA A 196 -37.44 7.96 -31.11
C ALA A 196 -38.93 7.83 -30.79
N THR A 197 -39.49 6.62 -30.94
CA THR A 197 -40.90 6.33 -30.61
C THR A 197 -41.17 6.49 -29.12
N GLN A 198 -40.29 5.93 -28.27
CA GLN A 198 -40.43 5.99 -26.82
C GLN A 198 -40.22 7.40 -26.22
N LEU A 199 -39.47 8.27 -26.91
CA LEU A 199 -39.33 9.67 -26.52
C LEU A 199 -40.63 10.46 -26.70
N VAL A 200 -41.41 10.14 -27.74
CA VAL A 200 -42.70 10.79 -28.01
C VAL A 200 -43.78 10.26 -27.08
N ARG A 201 -43.85 8.94 -26.93
CA ARG A 201 -44.80 8.26 -26.05
C ARG A 201 -44.11 7.09 -25.39
N LYS A 202 -43.69 7.30 -24.14
CA LYS A 202 -43.09 6.25 -23.32
C LYS A 202 -44.13 5.18 -23.00
N GLN A 203 -44.00 4.04 -23.67
CA GLN A 203 -44.87 2.90 -23.47
C GLN A 203 -44.41 2.10 -22.24
N PRO A 204 -45.35 1.56 -21.45
CA PRO A 204 -45.01 0.72 -20.31
C PRO A 204 -44.39 -0.62 -20.76
N ILE A 205 -43.65 -1.26 -19.86
CA ILE A 205 -43.08 -2.61 -20.04
C ILE A 205 -43.42 -3.47 -18.82
N ASP A 206 -43.49 -4.79 -18.98
CA ASP A 206 -43.59 -5.69 -17.83
C ASP A 206 -42.22 -6.01 -17.22
N GLN A 207 -42.22 -6.49 -15.98
CA GLN A 207 -40.99 -6.82 -15.25
C GLN A 207 -40.21 -7.96 -15.93
N VAL A 208 -40.89 -8.96 -16.48
CA VAL A 208 -40.24 -10.08 -17.18
C VAL A 208 -39.44 -9.57 -18.38
N THR A 209 -39.99 -8.66 -19.19
CA THR A 209 -39.29 -8.06 -20.33
C THR A 209 -38.12 -7.23 -19.88
N MET A 210 -38.31 -6.38 -18.87
CA MET A 210 -37.23 -5.58 -18.32
C MET A 210 -36.08 -6.46 -17.84
N SER A 211 -36.39 -7.54 -17.10
CA SER A 211 -35.41 -8.52 -16.67
C SER A 211 -34.73 -9.20 -17.87
N THR A 212 -35.49 -9.65 -18.88
CA THR A 212 -34.92 -10.32 -20.05
C THR A 212 -33.98 -9.40 -20.84
N VAL A 213 -34.33 -8.13 -21.01
CA VAL A 213 -33.44 -7.14 -21.66
C VAL A 213 -32.14 -7.02 -20.88
N LEU A 214 -32.21 -6.78 -19.57
CA LEU A 214 -31.01 -6.59 -18.75
C LEU A 214 -30.14 -7.85 -18.66
N LEU A 215 -30.74 -9.04 -18.57
CA LEU A 215 -29.99 -10.30 -18.63
C LEU A 215 -29.34 -10.50 -20.00
N ASN A 216 -30.02 -10.09 -21.09
CA ASN A 216 -29.42 -10.10 -22.42
C ASN A 216 -28.23 -9.13 -22.52
N VAL A 217 -28.33 -7.95 -21.90
CA VAL A 217 -27.20 -7.02 -21.79
C VAL A 217 -26.05 -7.67 -21.04
N ALA A 218 -26.31 -8.28 -19.88
CA ALA A 218 -25.31 -9.02 -19.11
C ALA A 218 -24.66 -10.14 -19.94
N MET A 219 -25.38 -10.82 -20.83
CA MET A 219 -24.81 -11.87 -21.68
C MET A 219 -24.08 -11.34 -22.93
N LYS A 220 -24.35 -10.09 -23.35
CA LYS A 220 -23.87 -9.51 -24.61
C LYS A 220 -23.20 -8.14 -24.43
N LEU A 221 -22.39 -7.94 -23.38
CA LEU A 221 -21.75 -6.63 -23.11
C LEU A 221 -20.85 -6.11 -24.24
N ASN A 222 -20.29 -7.00 -25.06
CA ASN A 222 -19.48 -6.60 -26.22
C ASN A 222 -20.30 -5.97 -27.35
N ASN A 223 -21.64 -6.10 -27.32
CA ASN A 223 -22.53 -5.44 -28.26
C ASN A 223 -22.94 -4.06 -27.72
N THR A 224 -22.41 -3.00 -28.34
CA THR A 224 -22.73 -1.61 -27.98
C THR A 224 -24.23 -1.31 -27.98
N ASN A 225 -25.01 -1.93 -28.88
CA ASN A 225 -26.46 -1.72 -28.95
C ASN A 225 -27.18 -2.38 -27.78
N ALA A 226 -26.71 -3.55 -27.32
CA ALA A 226 -27.23 -4.17 -26.10
C ALA A 226 -26.97 -3.26 -24.88
N VAL A 227 -25.75 -2.73 -24.74
CA VAL A 227 -25.39 -1.81 -23.65
C VAL A 227 -26.24 -0.54 -23.69
N ASN A 228 -26.38 0.08 -24.87
CA ASN A 228 -27.20 1.28 -25.06
C ASN A 228 -28.67 1.03 -24.69
N LEU A 229 -29.21 -0.13 -25.08
CA LEU A 229 -30.55 -0.55 -24.71
C LEU A 229 -30.70 -0.71 -23.20
N GLY A 230 -29.76 -1.41 -22.55
CA GLY A 230 -29.79 -1.61 -21.10
C GLY A 230 -29.73 -0.31 -20.32
N VAL A 231 -28.82 0.60 -20.71
CA VAL A 231 -28.71 1.95 -20.13
C VAL A 231 -30.02 2.73 -20.31
N TRP A 232 -30.58 2.71 -21.53
CA TRP A 232 -31.85 3.38 -21.79
C TRP A 232 -32.98 2.82 -20.91
N MET A 233 -33.05 1.49 -20.79
CA MET A 233 -34.03 0.79 -19.97
C MET A 233 -33.87 1.11 -18.49
N LEU A 234 -32.64 1.15 -17.94
CA LEU A 234 -32.40 1.55 -16.56
C LEU A 234 -32.85 3.00 -16.32
N ASN A 235 -32.56 3.91 -17.24
CA ASN A 235 -32.91 5.32 -17.08
C ASN A 235 -34.42 5.60 -17.22
N ASN A 236 -35.14 4.72 -17.91
CA ASN A 236 -36.55 4.94 -18.23
C ASN A 236 -37.51 4.03 -17.46
N HIS A 237 -37.12 2.80 -17.16
CA HIS A 237 -38.02 1.78 -16.65
C HIS A 237 -37.48 1.10 -15.39
N LEU A 238 -36.59 1.75 -14.63
CA LEU A 238 -36.04 1.21 -13.39
C LEU A 238 -37.09 0.59 -12.46
N ASN A 239 -38.20 1.31 -12.25
CA ASN A 239 -39.26 0.89 -11.33
C ASN A 239 -39.99 -0.39 -11.79
N ALA A 240 -39.73 -0.88 -13.01
CA ALA A 240 -40.25 -2.16 -13.50
C ALA A 240 -39.47 -3.37 -12.95
N LEU A 241 -38.33 -3.17 -12.29
CA LEU A 241 -37.57 -4.24 -11.64
C LEU A 241 -37.88 -4.31 -10.15
N SER A 242 -38.28 -5.50 -9.68
CA SER A 242 -38.17 -5.81 -8.26
C SER A 242 -36.71 -5.87 -7.81
N GLU A 243 -36.48 -5.64 -6.53
CA GLU A 243 -35.17 -5.73 -5.89
C GLU A 243 -34.48 -7.08 -6.18
N THR A 244 -35.20 -8.21 -6.07
CA THR A 244 -34.63 -9.54 -6.37
C THR A 244 -34.14 -9.66 -7.82
N ARG A 245 -34.88 -9.13 -8.79
CA ARG A 245 -34.47 -9.17 -10.21
C ARG A 245 -33.33 -8.21 -10.48
N PHE A 246 -33.31 -7.07 -9.79
CA PHE A 246 -32.23 -6.09 -9.86
C PHE A 246 -30.93 -6.67 -9.29
N HIS A 247 -30.98 -7.30 -8.11
CA HIS A 247 -29.86 -8.07 -7.53
C HIS A 247 -29.35 -9.14 -8.50
N ARG A 248 -30.27 -9.94 -9.06
CA ARG A 248 -29.91 -10.99 -10.02
C ARG A 248 -29.21 -10.41 -11.24
N PHE A 249 -29.70 -9.30 -11.79
CA PHE A 249 -29.06 -8.63 -12.92
C PHE A 249 -27.63 -8.19 -12.57
N VAL A 250 -27.42 -7.49 -11.45
CA VAL A 250 -26.07 -7.05 -11.04
C VAL A 250 -25.14 -8.25 -10.84
N ALA A 251 -25.62 -9.31 -10.21
CA ALA A 251 -24.85 -10.54 -10.02
C ALA A 251 -24.46 -11.19 -11.37
N GLU A 252 -25.41 -11.33 -12.31
CA GLU A 252 -25.15 -11.90 -13.63
C GLU A 252 -24.24 -11.01 -14.49
N LEU A 253 -24.41 -9.68 -14.43
CA LEU A 253 -23.54 -8.70 -15.09
C LEU A 253 -22.07 -8.90 -14.71
N LEU A 254 -21.81 -9.12 -13.42
CA LEU A 254 -20.46 -9.29 -12.88
C LEU A 254 -19.91 -10.73 -12.97
N VAL A 255 -20.77 -11.72 -13.24
CA VAL A 255 -20.36 -13.13 -13.41
C VAL A 255 -19.96 -13.43 -14.85
N TYR A 256 -20.73 -12.94 -15.82
CA TYR A 256 -20.52 -13.30 -17.23
C TYR A 256 -19.46 -12.46 -17.94
N ASN A 257 -18.96 -11.39 -17.30
CA ASN A 257 -18.15 -10.39 -17.98
C ASN A 257 -16.90 -9.99 -17.19
N SER A 258 -15.81 -9.81 -17.93
CA SER A 258 -14.53 -9.33 -17.42
C SER A 258 -14.11 -7.98 -18.00
N ASN A 259 -14.84 -7.44 -18.98
CA ASN A 259 -14.49 -6.19 -19.65
C ASN A 259 -14.99 -4.97 -18.84
N ALA A 260 -14.06 -4.14 -18.39
CA ALA A 260 -14.35 -3.06 -17.46
C ALA A 260 -15.19 -1.93 -18.07
N THR A 261 -14.91 -1.50 -19.31
CA THR A 261 -15.60 -0.37 -19.96
C THR A 261 -17.12 -0.55 -20.05
N PRO A 262 -17.66 -1.62 -20.66
CA PRO A 262 -19.11 -1.78 -20.77
C PRO A 262 -19.77 -2.07 -19.40
N ILE A 263 -19.06 -2.72 -18.46
CA ILE A 263 -19.55 -2.86 -17.07
C ILE A 263 -19.68 -1.48 -16.42
N ALA A 264 -18.65 -0.64 -16.52
CA ALA A 264 -18.64 0.69 -15.91
C ALA A 264 -19.78 1.57 -16.43
N LYS A 265 -20.07 1.53 -17.73
CA LYS A 265 -21.20 2.26 -18.34
C LYS A 265 -22.54 1.86 -17.72
N VAL A 266 -22.81 0.56 -17.62
CA VAL A 266 -24.05 0.05 -17.02
C VAL A 266 -24.10 0.32 -15.52
N MET A 267 -22.98 0.11 -14.83
CA MET A 267 -22.89 0.26 -13.38
C MET A 267 -23.03 1.71 -12.92
N LYS A 268 -22.59 2.68 -13.72
CA LYS A 268 -22.81 4.10 -13.42
C LYS A 268 -24.30 4.42 -13.31
N GLU A 269 -25.12 3.89 -14.21
CA GLU A 269 -26.58 4.09 -14.16
C GLU A 269 -27.21 3.31 -13.02
N VAL A 270 -26.76 2.06 -12.77
CA VAL A 270 -27.21 1.26 -11.62
C VAL A 270 -26.96 2.00 -10.29
N LEU A 271 -25.80 2.63 -10.10
CA LEU A 271 -25.46 3.27 -8.83
C LEU A 271 -26.18 4.59 -8.58
N GLN A 272 -26.64 5.28 -9.63
CA GLN A 272 -27.51 6.47 -9.49
C GLN A 272 -28.83 6.15 -8.78
N THR A 273 -29.25 4.88 -8.80
CA THR A 273 -30.50 4.42 -8.18
C THR A 273 -30.42 4.28 -6.65
N LYS A 274 -29.25 4.53 -6.05
CA LYS A 274 -28.95 4.29 -4.62
C LYS A 274 -29.13 2.82 -4.21
N TYR A 275 -29.02 1.92 -5.18
CA TYR A 275 -28.99 0.48 -4.94
C TYR A 275 -27.89 0.08 -3.96
N GLU A 276 -28.26 -0.66 -2.92
CA GLU A 276 -27.29 -1.21 -1.97
C GLU A 276 -26.71 -2.51 -2.51
N MET A 277 -25.46 -2.43 -2.96
CA MET A 277 -24.76 -3.59 -3.51
C MET A 277 -24.25 -4.51 -2.41
N HIS A 278 -24.49 -5.81 -2.55
CA HIS A 278 -23.93 -6.82 -1.66
C HIS A 278 -22.40 -6.84 -1.69
N TYR A 279 -21.79 -7.15 -0.55
CA TYR A 279 -20.33 -7.16 -0.38
C TYR A 279 -19.59 -8.01 -1.42
N TYR A 280 -20.13 -9.20 -1.77
CA TYR A 280 -19.52 -10.07 -2.78
C TYR A 280 -19.52 -9.46 -4.18
N ASP A 281 -20.57 -8.72 -4.54
CA ASP A 281 -20.68 -8.06 -5.84
C ASP A 281 -19.76 -6.84 -5.90
N LYS A 282 -19.60 -6.11 -4.79
CA LYS A 282 -18.60 -5.03 -4.69
C LYS A 282 -17.19 -5.55 -4.97
N ILE A 283 -16.82 -6.70 -4.37
CA ILE A 283 -15.51 -7.33 -4.61
C ILE A 283 -15.33 -7.65 -6.11
N LYS A 284 -16.33 -8.24 -6.75
CA LYS A 284 -16.26 -8.58 -8.18
C LYS A 284 -16.14 -7.33 -9.05
N LEU A 285 -16.98 -6.32 -8.81
CA LEU A 285 -16.95 -5.05 -9.51
C LEU A 285 -15.56 -4.40 -9.44
N PHE A 286 -15.04 -4.23 -8.23
CA PHE A 286 -13.73 -3.62 -8.04
C PHE A 286 -12.61 -4.47 -8.65
N LYS A 287 -12.66 -5.81 -8.54
CA LYS A 287 -11.67 -6.69 -9.18
C LYS A 287 -11.65 -6.56 -10.70
N VAL A 288 -12.81 -6.35 -11.33
CA VAL A 288 -12.92 -6.14 -12.77
C VAL A 288 -12.40 -4.75 -13.14
N LEU A 289 -12.94 -3.70 -12.51
CA LEU A 289 -12.59 -2.33 -12.87
C LEU A 289 -11.14 -1.96 -12.53
N ILE A 290 -10.66 -2.32 -11.34
CA ILE A 290 -9.28 -2.04 -10.90
C ILE A 290 -8.29 -3.03 -11.52
N GLY A 291 -8.73 -4.23 -11.89
CA GLY A 291 -7.88 -5.22 -12.56
C GLY A 291 -7.49 -4.82 -13.97
N ASP A 292 -8.33 -4.05 -14.66
CA ASP A 292 -8.12 -3.58 -16.03
C ASP A 292 -7.27 -2.30 -16.04
N HIS A 293 -5.99 -2.44 -16.39
CA HIS A 293 -5.02 -1.34 -16.36
C HIS A 293 -5.33 -0.27 -17.40
N ASP A 294 -5.80 -0.67 -18.59
CA ASP A 294 -6.13 0.25 -19.68
C ASP A 294 -7.38 1.05 -19.34
N PHE A 295 -8.40 0.41 -18.76
CA PHE A 295 -9.58 1.12 -18.28
C PHE A 295 -9.23 2.15 -17.21
N VAL A 296 -8.44 1.79 -16.19
CA VAL A 296 -8.03 2.72 -15.12
C VAL A 296 -7.26 3.92 -15.70
N LYS A 297 -6.39 3.68 -16.67
CA LYS A 297 -5.57 4.71 -17.31
C LYS A 297 -6.40 5.64 -18.21
N ASN A 298 -7.28 5.08 -19.03
CA ASN A 298 -7.99 5.82 -20.07
C ASN A 298 -9.37 6.35 -19.62
N GLU A 299 -10.00 5.72 -18.63
CA GLU A 299 -11.35 6.05 -18.13
C GLU A 299 -11.35 6.37 -16.62
N SER A 300 -10.27 6.97 -16.12
CA SER A 300 -10.08 7.32 -14.71
C SER A 300 -11.24 8.12 -14.09
N ALA A 301 -11.83 9.06 -14.84
CA ALA A 301 -12.97 9.85 -14.39
C ALA A 301 -14.21 8.98 -14.13
N THR A 302 -14.50 8.04 -15.04
CA THR A 302 -15.61 7.08 -14.90
C THR A 302 -15.41 6.20 -13.68
N LEU A 303 -14.18 5.71 -13.46
CA LEU A 303 -13.85 4.92 -12.27
C LEU A 303 -14.09 5.72 -10.99
N LEU A 304 -13.58 6.95 -10.90
CA LEU A 304 -13.76 7.79 -9.72
C LEU A 304 -15.24 8.07 -9.42
N ASP A 305 -16.05 8.32 -10.44
CA ASP A 305 -17.50 8.50 -10.27
C ASP A 305 -18.18 7.26 -9.67
N ILE A 306 -17.80 6.08 -10.13
CA ILE A 306 -18.29 4.81 -9.56
C ILE A 306 -17.85 4.68 -8.10
N LEU A 307 -16.56 4.92 -7.81
CA LEU A 307 -16.01 4.74 -6.45
C LEU A 307 -16.60 5.73 -5.42
N LYS A 308 -17.04 6.93 -5.85
CA LYS A 308 -17.75 7.88 -4.97
C LYS A 308 -19.05 7.33 -4.41
N SER A 309 -19.65 6.34 -5.08
CA SER A 309 -20.85 5.64 -4.58
C SER A 309 -20.55 4.70 -3.41
N PHE A 310 -19.27 4.50 -3.08
CA PHE A 310 -18.79 3.56 -2.06
C PHE A 310 -17.86 4.23 -1.02
N PRO A 311 -18.32 5.28 -0.30
CA PRO A 311 -17.47 6.10 0.57
C PRO A 311 -16.83 5.33 1.74
N TYR A 312 -17.44 4.22 2.16
CA TYR A 312 -16.98 3.41 3.28
C TYR A 312 -16.09 2.23 2.88
N ASP A 313 -15.96 1.94 1.57
CA ASP A 313 -15.26 0.75 1.07
C ASP A 313 -13.78 1.00 0.75
N GLY A 314 -13.19 2.11 1.21
CA GLY A 314 -11.82 2.50 0.88
C GLY A 314 -10.76 1.43 1.18
N ASP A 315 -10.89 0.70 2.29
CA ASP A 315 -9.93 -0.37 2.64
C ASP A 315 -10.04 -1.56 1.69
N LEU A 316 -11.26 -1.91 1.28
CA LEU A 316 -11.51 -2.97 0.30
C LEU A 316 -10.93 -2.58 -1.07
N ILE A 317 -11.14 -1.34 -1.49
CA ILE A 317 -10.64 -0.80 -2.75
C ILE A 317 -9.11 -0.84 -2.77
N TYR A 318 -8.43 -0.34 -1.73
CA TYR A 318 -6.96 -0.43 -1.64
C TYR A 318 -6.47 -1.88 -1.62
N ASN A 319 -7.11 -2.77 -0.85
CA ASN A 319 -6.72 -4.18 -0.84
C ASN A 319 -6.79 -4.80 -2.26
N ILE A 320 -7.84 -4.49 -3.02
CA ILE A 320 -7.98 -4.98 -4.39
C ILE A 320 -6.94 -4.35 -5.31
N THR A 321 -6.63 -3.06 -5.16
CA THR A 321 -5.54 -2.39 -5.89
C THR A 321 -4.20 -3.10 -5.69
N PHE A 322 -3.85 -3.44 -4.44
CA PHE A 322 -2.64 -4.21 -4.12
C PHE A 322 -2.68 -5.65 -4.62
N THR A 323 -3.82 -6.34 -4.47
CA THR A 323 -4.00 -7.71 -4.97
C THR A 323 -3.90 -7.80 -6.49
N LYS A 324 -4.28 -6.73 -7.20
CA LYS A 324 -4.22 -6.62 -8.66
C LYS A 324 -2.94 -5.98 -9.20
N SER A 325 -2.02 -5.57 -8.32
CA SER A 325 -0.77 -4.89 -8.68
C SER A 325 -0.94 -3.65 -9.57
N ASN A 326 -2.09 -2.96 -9.50
CA ASN A 326 -2.38 -1.85 -10.41
C ASN A 326 -1.89 -0.50 -9.85
N HIS A 327 -0.71 -0.06 -10.29
CA HIS A 327 -0.12 1.20 -9.85
C HIS A 327 -0.88 2.45 -10.36
N PHE A 328 -1.52 2.39 -11.54
CA PHE A 328 -2.35 3.49 -12.03
C PHE A 328 -3.54 3.74 -11.11
N ALA A 329 -4.19 2.67 -10.65
CA ALA A 329 -5.32 2.76 -9.74
C ALA A 329 -4.88 3.34 -8.39
N TYR A 330 -3.74 2.90 -7.87
CA TYR A 330 -3.20 3.44 -6.63
C TYR A 330 -2.94 4.95 -6.71
N ASN A 331 -2.24 5.39 -7.75
CA ASN A 331 -1.93 6.80 -7.97
C ASN A 331 -3.20 7.64 -8.16
N LEU A 332 -4.21 7.10 -8.87
CA LEU A 332 -5.50 7.75 -9.03
C LEU A 332 -6.22 7.94 -7.68
N LEU A 333 -6.23 6.90 -6.83
CA LEU A 333 -6.82 6.97 -5.49
C LEU A 333 -6.09 7.97 -4.58
N LYS A 334 -4.76 7.95 -4.59
CA LYS A 334 -3.91 8.89 -3.85
C LYS A 334 -4.17 10.34 -4.28
N ASN A 335 -4.18 10.60 -5.59
CA ASN A 335 -4.33 11.95 -6.14
C ASN A 335 -5.76 12.50 -6.00
N SER A 336 -6.78 11.64 -6.13
CA SER A 336 -8.18 12.05 -5.98
C SER A 336 -8.56 12.37 -4.54
N LYS A 337 -7.78 11.92 -3.55
CA LYS A 337 -8.06 12.04 -2.11
C LYS A 337 -9.43 11.47 -1.70
N LEU A 338 -10.03 10.62 -2.54
CA LEU A 338 -11.35 10.02 -2.29
C LEU A 338 -11.35 9.20 -0.99
N PHE A 339 -10.24 8.51 -0.73
CA PHE A 339 -10.00 7.80 0.52
C PHE A 339 -8.70 8.28 1.14
N SER A 340 -8.79 8.94 2.31
CA SER A 340 -7.61 9.40 3.04
C SER A 340 -6.61 8.26 3.28
N VAL A 341 -5.42 8.42 2.71
CA VAL A 341 -4.25 7.54 2.88
C VAL A 341 -3.75 7.61 4.32
N GLU A 342 -3.67 8.81 4.89
CA GLU A 342 -3.17 9.05 6.24
C GLU A 342 -3.96 8.26 7.30
N ARG A 343 -5.30 8.24 7.20
CA ARG A 343 -6.16 7.44 8.09
C ARG A 343 -5.99 5.93 7.93
N ARG A 344 -5.28 5.46 6.89
CA ARG A 344 -5.16 4.05 6.50
C ARG A 344 -3.72 3.54 6.49
N LYS A 345 -2.75 4.33 6.97
CA LYS A 345 -1.32 4.02 6.92
C LYS A 345 -0.97 2.60 7.41
N GLN A 346 -1.59 2.15 8.51
CA GLN A 346 -1.38 0.80 9.03
C GLN A 346 -1.88 -0.30 8.07
N LYS A 347 -3.09 -0.16 7.51
CA LYS A 347 -3.65 -1.13 6.55
C LYS A 347 -2.87 -1.14 5.25
N LEU A 348 -2.52 0.03 4.74
CA LEU A 348 -1.67 0.18 3.55
C LEU A 348 -0.32 -0.49 3.76
N THR A 349 0.30 -0.32 4.93
CA THR A 349 1.54 -1.01 5.29
C THR A 349 1.38 -2.53 5.22
N SER A 350 0.27 -3.08 5.76
CA SER A 350 -0.02 -4.52 5.68
C SER A 350 -0.21 -5.02 4.24
N PHE A 351 -0.97 -4.30 3.41
CA PHE A 351 -1.16 -4.66 2.00
C PHE A 351 0.16 -4.60 1.21
N TRP A 352 0.95 -3.56 1.45
CA TRP A 352 2.27 -3.38 0.86
C TRP A 352 3.21 -4.54 1.25
N GLN A 353 3.28 -4.88 2.54
CA GLN A 353 4.09 -6.02 3.02
C GLN A 353 3.67 -7.33 2.35
N SER A 354 2.37 -7.60 2.28
CA SER A 354 1.85 -8.81 1.63
C SER A 354 2.28 -8.88 0.16
N LEU A 355 2.15 -7.77 -0.58
CA LEU A 355 2.60 -7.69 -1.97
C LEU A 355 4.12 -7.82 -2.11
N PHE A 356 4.89 -7.21 -1.19
CA PHE A 356 6.34 -7.29 -1.18
C PHE A 356 6.83 -8.73 -1.02
N TYR A 357 6.33 -9.46 -0.01
CA TYR A 357 6.73 -10.85 0.22
C TYR A 357 6.29 -11.81 -0.91
N THR A 358 5.10 -11.58 -1.49
CA THR A 358 4.66 -12.38 -2.66
C THR A 358 5.47 -12.10 -3.92
N THR A 359 5.87 -10.84 -4.14
CA THR A 359 6.74 -10.45 -5.27
C THR A 359 8.17 -10.94 -5.05
N PHE A 360 8.60 -11.04 -3.80
CA PHE A 360 9.91 -11.51 -3.40
C PHE A 360 10.13 -13.01 -3.66
N GLY A 361 9.11 -13.86 -3.43
CA GLY A 361 9.18 -15.31 -3.67
C GLY A 361 9.19 -15.70 -5.15
N GLU A 362 8.01 -15.75 -5.79
CA GLU A 362 7.82 -16.47 -7.06
C GLU A 362 7.13 -15.65 -8.17
N LYS A 363 6.28 -14.67 -7.84
CA LYS A 363 5.53 -13.88 -8.84
C LYS A 363 6.20 -12.55 -9.12
N ASN A 364 7.13 -12.55 -10.07
CA ASN A 364 7.71 -11.32 -10.61
C ASN A 364 6.79 -10.75 -11.70
N SER A 365 6.07 -9.69 -11.37
CA SER A 365 5.42 -8.84 -12.37
C SER A 365 6.00 -7.43 -12.25
N THR A 366 6.26 -6.78 -13.39
CA THR A 366 6.77 -5.40 -13.42
C THR A 366 5.78 -4.46 -12.71
N GLU A 367 4.49 -4.77 -12.85
CA GLU A 367 3.35 -4.08 -12.24
C GLU A 367 3.43 -4.11 -10.71
N SER A 368 3.79 -5.24 -10.10
CA SER A 368 4.01 -5.33 -8.65
C SER A 368 5.12 -4.39 -8.18
N PHE A 369 6.25 -4.34 -8.91
CA PHE A 369 7.36 -3.45 -8.56
C PHE A 369 6.96 -1.97 -8.68
N GLU A 370 6.24 -1.60 -9.74
CA GLU A 370 5.74 -0.24 -9.94
C GLU A 370 4.76 0.17 -8.84
N LEU A 371 3.85 -0.72 -8.43
CA LEU A 371 2.92 -0.43 -7.35
C LEU A 371 3.64 -0.27 -6.00
N LEU A 372 4.56 -1.18 -5.67
CA LEU A 372 5.35 -1.09 -4.44
C LEU A 372 6.14 0.22 -4.37
N LEU A 373 6.74 0.65 -5.49
CA LEU A 373 7.44 1.94 -5.56
C LEU A 373 6.48 3.13 -5.45
N SER A 374 5.33 3.09 -6.12
CA SER A 374 4.34 4.19 -6.10
C SER A 374 3.74 4.44 -4.72
N SER A 375 3.73 3.42 -3.86
CA SER A 375 3.09 3.42 -2.55
C SER A 375 4.04 3.48 -1.36
N ILE A 376 5.35 3.53 -1.59
CA ILE A 376 6.34 3.40 -0.52
C ILE A 376 6.40 4.61 0.43
N GLU A 377 6.04 5.79 -0.07
CA GLU A 377 5.97 7.02 0.74
C GLU A 377 4.80 7.01 1.72
N ASP A 378 3.81 6.17 1.46
CA ASP A 378 2.55 6.13 2.20
C ASP A 378 2.52 5.00 3.26
N VAL A 379 3.61 4.23 3.38
CA VAL A 379 3.76 3.15 4.36
C VAL A 379 4.70 3.52 5.51
N ASP A 380 4.57 2.85 6.65
CA ASP A 380 5.42 3.09 7.81
C ASP A 380 6.77 2.39 7.67
N ILE A 381 7.82 3.11 7.30
CA ILE A 381 9.16 2.57 7.04
C ILE A 381 9.75 1.70 8.16
N SER A 382 9.27 1.82 9.41
CA SER A 382 9.64 0.91 10.51
C SER A 382 9.32 -0.56 10.21
N TRP A 383 8.40 -0.84 9.29
CA TRP A 383 8.08 -2.19 8.83
C TRP A 383 9.26 -2.92 8.18
N THR A 384 10.29 -2.18 7.74
CA THR A 384 11.51 -2.75 7.13
C THR A 384 12.44 -3.41 8.15
N ILE A 385 12.25 -3.12 9.45
CA ILE A 385 13.04 -3.68 10.56
C ILE A 385 12.86 -5.21 10.64
N PRO A 386 11.63 -5.77 10.67
CA PRO A 386 11.42 -7.21 10.73
C PRO A 386 11.70 -7.96 9.42
N VAL A 387 12.14 -7.30 8.34
CA VAL A 387 12.47 -8.00 7.09
C VAL A 387 13.71 -8.87 7.30
N ASP A 388 13.59 -10.16 6.96
CA ASP A 388 14.74 -11.06 6.90
C ASP A 388 15.61 -10.73 5.67
N TRP A 389 16.45 -9.73 5.85
CA TRP A 389 17.36 -9.25 4.83
C TRP A 389 18.41 -10.31 4.43
N ILE A 390 18.71 -11.30 5.28
CA ILE A 390 19.63 -12.40 4.92
C ILE A 390 18.98 -13.26 3.85
N TYR A 391 17.78 -13.78 4.14
CA TYR A 391 17.02 -14.58 3.17
C TYR A 391 16.80 -13.81 1.86
N PHE A 392 16.54 -12.50 1.97
CA PHE A 392 16.46 -11.59 0.84
C PHE A 392 17.70 -11.55 -0.05
N LEU A 393 18.86 -11.29 0.55
CA LEU A 393 20.11 -11.21 -0.20
C LEU A 393 20.50 -12.56 -0.79
N GLU A 394 20.12 -13.67 -0.17
CA GLU A 394 20.33 -15.00 -0.73
C GLU A 394 19.55 -15.22 -2.04
N LEU A 395 18.26 -14.83 -2.08
CA LEU A 395 17.46 -14.94 -3.29
C LEU A 395 17.99 -14.02 -4.40
N LEU A 396 18.38 -12.79 -4.07
CA LEU A 396 18.99 -11.89 -5.05
C LEU A 396 20.29 -12.46 -5.59
N ALA A 397 21.11 -13.05 -4.73
CA ALA A 397 22.39 -13.63 -5.13
C ALA A 397 22.26 -14.83 -6.08
N MET A 398 21.07 -15.42 -6.18
CA MET A 398 20.74 -16.52 -7.09
C MET A 398 19.93 -16.05 -8.31
N SER A 399 19.50 -14.78 -8.33
CA SER A 399 18.61 -14.25 -9.37
C SER A 399 19.38 -13.52 -10.46
N THR A 400 19.04 -13.78 -11.71
CA THR A 400 19.53 -13.02 -12.88
C THR A 400 18.54 -11.95 -13.35
N ASN A 401 17.47 -11.69 -12.58
CA ASN A 401 16.40 -10.79 -12.99
C ASN A 401 16.80 -9.31 -12.80
N THR A 402 17.15 -8.65 -13.89
CA THR A 402 17.55 -7.24 -13.91
C THR A 402 16.45 -6.29 -13.42
N ALA A 403 15.17 -6.58 -13.71
CA ALA A 403 14.06 -5.74 -13.24
C ALA A 403 13.93 -5.80 -11.72
N ARG A 404 14.07 -7.01 -11.15
CA ARG A 404 14.12 -7.23 -9.70
C ARG A 404 15.27 -6.46 -9.07
N PHE A 405 16.48 -6.58 -9.63
CA PHE A 405 17.65 -5.85 -9.13
C PHE A 405 17.44 -4.32 -9.16
N ASN A 406 16.93 -3.80 -10.28
CA ASN A 406 16.63 -2.37 -10.44
C ASN A 406 15.57 -1.86 -9.46
N PHE A 407 14.53 -2.66 -9.19
CA PHE A 407 13.53 -2.35 -8.17
C PHE A 407 14.19 -2.20 -6.80
N TYR A 408 15.01 -3.17 -6.39
CA TYR A 408 15.66 -3.12 -5.08
C TYR A 408 16.67 -1.97 -4.99
N LYS A 409 17.39 -1.67 -6.06
CA LYS A 409 18.26 -0.49 -6.13
C LYS A 409 17.48 0.80 -5.80
N LYS A 410 16.29 0.97 -6.40
CA LYS A 410 15.39 2.10 -6.09
C LYS A 410 14.87 2.05 -4.64
N LEU A 411 14.51 0.86 -4.16
CA LEU A 411 14.01 0.65 -2.80
C LEU A 411 15.04 1.06 -1.74
N PHE A 412 16.28 0.59 -1.87
CA PHE A 412 17.35 0.92 -0.95
C PHE A 412 17.74 2.39 -1.03
N ALA A 413 17.72 3.00 -2.22
CA ALA A 413 17.93 4.44 -2.36
C ALA A 413 16.87 5.25 -1.59
N TYR A 414 15.60 4.83 -1.65
CA TYR A 414 14.53 5.45 -0.86
C TYR A 414 14.77 5.31 0.65
N PHE A 415 15.14 4.13 1.13
CA PHE A 415 15.43 3.91 2.56
C PHE A 415 16.61 4.73 3.06
N LYS A 416 17.68 4.82 2.27
CA LYS A 416 18.84 5.66 2.56
C LYS A 416 18.44 7.13 2.72
N ASN A 417 17.60 7.65 1.83
CA ASN A 417 17.17 9.05 1.86
C ASN A 417 16.19 9.37 3.01
N THR A 418 15.37 8.39 3.41
CA THR A 418 14.29 8.61 4.39
C THR A 418 14.75 8.39 5.83
N ASN A 419 15.60 7.38 6.07
CA ASN A 419 16.14 7.07 7.40
C ASN A 419 17.54 6.45 7.28
N ASP A 420 18.54 7.29 7.04
CA ASP A 420 19.94 6.88 6.85
C ASP A 420 20.50 6.07 8.03
N THR A 421 20.06 6.36 9.26
CA THR A 421 20.51 5.63 10.45
C THR A 421 20.04 4.18 10.41
N LEU A 422 18.74 3.96 10.16
CA LEU A 422 18.19 2.62 10.07
C LEU A 422 18.76 1.84 8.87
N PHE A 423 18.90 2.51 7.72
CA PHE A 423 19.55 1.96 6.54
C PHE A 423 20.98 1.50 6.84
N THR A 424 21.78 2.35 7.50
CA THR A 424 23.16 2.04 7.87
C THR A 424 23.24 0.83 8.80
N ILE A 425 22.37 0.77 9.82
CA ILE A 425 22.31 -0.35 10.76
C ILE A 425 22.01 -1.66 10.02
N ASN A 426 20.99 -1.67 9.16
CA ASN A 426 20.64 -2.86 8.39
C ASN A 426 21.78 -3.26 7.45
N PHE A 427 22.33 -2.32 6.68
CA PHE A 427 23.47 -2.58 5.79
C PHE A 427 24.64 -3.24 6.55
N HIS A 428 25.02 -2.67 7.69
CA HIS A 428 26.11 -3.18 8.52
C HIS A 428 25.80 -4.58 9.05
N ASN A 429 24.61 -4.79 9.63
CA ASN A 429 24.23 -6.08 10.20
C ASN A 429 24.27 -7.20 9.17
N GLN A 430 23.76 -6.94 7.96
CA GLN A 430 23.76 -7.93 6.87
C GLN A 430 25.16 -8.21 6.32
N SER A 431 25.99 -7.17 6.23
CA SER A 431 27.39 -7.31 5.78
C SER A 431 28.24 -8.11 6.78
N LEU A 432 27.82 -8.18 8.04
CA LEU A 432 28.51 -8.86 9.15
C LEU A 432 28.00 -10.28 9.41
N ASP A 433 27.35 -10.92 8.43
CA ASP A 433 26.93 -12.33 8.51
C ASP A 433 28.13 -13.27 8.48
N ASN A 434 28.23 -14.17 9.48
CA ASN A 434 29.41 -15.00 9.73
C ASN A 434 29.79 -15.97 8.59
N VAL A 435 28.90 -16.26 7.64
CA VAL A 435 29.14 -17.25 6.57
C VAL A 435 29.18 -16.59 5.19
N LYS A 436 28.23 -15.69 4.91
CA LYS A 436 27.96 -15.11 3.59
C LYS A 436 28.22 -13.59 3.54
N GLY A 437 28.73 -12.98 4.61
CA GLY A 437 28.92 -11.52 4.73
C GLY A 437 29.63 -10.88 3.53
N SER A 438 30.74 -11.45 3.05
CA SER A 438 31.43 -10.93 1.85
C SER A 438 30.59 -10.94 0.56
N LYS A 439 29.70 -11.93 0.40
CA LYS A 439 28.79 -12.02 -0.76
C LYS A 439 27.69 -10.97 -0.66
N PHE A 440 27.10 -10.84 0.53
CA PHE A 440 26.07 -9.85 0.83
C PHE A 440 26.59 -8.43 0.69
N LEU A 441 27.78 -8.16 1.21
CA LEU A 441 28.46 -6.88 1.07
C LEU A 441 28.60 -6.48 -0.40
N ARG A 442 29.04 -7.39 -1.27
CA ARG A 442 29.14 -7.12 -2.72
C ARG A 442 27.80 -6.71 -3.31
N ILE A 443 26.74 -7.48 -3.05
CA ILE A 443 25.40 -7.22 -3.57
C ILE A 443 24.87 -5.88 -3.05
N LEU A 444 25.04 -5.61 -1.75
CA LEU A 444 24.59 -4.37 -1.13
C LEU A 444 25.32 -3.14 -1.70
N ILE A 445 26.62 -3.26 -1.98
CA ILE A 445 27.40 -2.20 -2.65
C ILE A 445 26.85 -1.95 -4.05
N GLU A 446 26.59 -2.99 -4.84
CA GLU A 446 26.02 -2.86 -6.20
C GLU A 446 24.61 -2.24 -6.18
N LEU A 447 23.81 -2.50 -5.14
CA LEU A 447 22.48 -1.92 -4.96
C LEU A 447 22.55 -0.44 -4.52
N CYS A 448 23.49 -0.09 -3.66
CA CYS A 448 23.55 1.24 -3.03
C CYS A 448 24.53 2.20 -3.70
N ASP A 449 25.31 1.72 -4.68
CA ASP A 449 26.47 2.40 -5.29
C ASP A 449 27.44 2.98 -4.24
N GLY A 450 27.61 2.26 -3.11
CA GLY A 450 28.45 2.73 -2.01
C GLY A 450 28.32 1.95 -0.72
N VAL A 451 29.14 2.33 0.26
CA VAL A 451 29.14 1.79 1.63
C VAL A 451 28.82 2.93 2.61
N PRO A 452 27.77 2.82 3.45
CA PRO A 452 27.51 3.80 4.49
C PRO A 452 28.50 3.63 5.65
N LYS A 453 29.16 4.72 6.07
CA LYS A 453 30.16 4.73 7.15
C LYS A 453 31.18 3.59 7.01
N PRO A 454 31.96 3.56 5.91
CA PRO A 454 32.85 2.45 5.58
C PRO A 454 33.92 2.21 6.64
N GLU A 455 34.41 3.27 7.30
CA GLU A 455 35.37 3.22 8.40
C GLU A 455 34.82 2.38 9.55
N LEU A 456 33.59 2.68 9.97
CA LEU A 456 32.91 1.96 11.04
C LEU A 456 32.65 0.49 10.67
N LEU A 457 32.33 0.20 9.41
CA LEU A 457 32.12 -1.16 8.95
C LEU A 457 33.43 -1.97 8.95
N LEU A 458 34.54 -1.37 8.49
CA LEU A 458 35.87 -1.99 8.53
C LEU A 458 36.24 -2.39 9.97
N MET A 459 36.09 -1.46 10.91
CA MET A 459 36.36 -1.73 12.34
C MET A 459 35.51 -2.89 12.87
N LYS A 460 34.20 -2.91 12.54
CA LYS A 460 33.30 -3.98 12.97
C LYS A 460 33.64 -5.34 12.35
N ILE A 461 33.92 -5.40 11.05
CA ILE A 461 34.32 -6.64 10.36
C ILE A 461 35.55 -7.22 11.04
N PHE A 462 36.49 -6.36 11.40
CA PHE A 462 37.75 -6.77 11.99
C PHE A 462 37.62 -7.26 13.43
N SER A 463 36.78 -6.60 14.23
CA SER A 463 36.47 -7.03 15.60
C SER A 463 35.76 -8.39 15.67
N LYS A 464 35.10 -8.80 14.59
CA LYS A 464 34.39 -10.08 14.53
C LYS A 464 35.31 -11.14 13.93
N LYS A 465 35.47 -12.25 14.65
CA LYS A 465 36.13 -13.48 14.14
C LYS A 465 35.27 -14.15 13.06
N MET A 466 35.20 -13.55 11.88
CA MET A 466 34.39 -14.00 10.75
C MET A 466 34.92 -15.32 10.15
N ARG A 467 34.02 -16.21 9.67
CA ARG A 467 34.43 -17.47 9.01
C ARG A 467 34.68 -17.31 7.50
N TYR A 468 34.37 -16.16 6.93
CA TYR A 468 34.61 -15.84 5.52
C TYR A 468 35.83 -14.92 5.36
N SER A 469 36.34 -14.80 4.12
CA SER A 469 37.52 -13.98 3.82
C SER A 469 37.29 -12.50 4.17
N ILE A 470 37.89 -12.07 5.28
CA ILE A 470 37.92 -10.67 5.74
C ILE A 470 38.61 -9.79 4.69
N GLU A 471 39.71 -10.28 4.12
CA GLU A 471 40.45 -9.62 3.04
C GLU A 471 39.57 -9.19 1.86
N ARG A 472 38.69 -10.07 1.37
CA ARG A 472 37.78 -9.73 0.26
C ARG A 472 36.83 -8.59 0.63
N SER A 473 36.41 -8.54 1.88
CA SER A 473 35.47 -7.51 2.34
C SER A 473 36.19 -6.16 2.49
N PHE A 474 37.43 -6.18 2.99
CA PHE A 474 38.30 -4.99 3.03
C PHE A 474 38.52 -4.43 1.62
N LYS A 475 38.88 -5.28 0.64
CA LYS A 475 39.02 -4.86 -0.77
C LYS A 475 37.77 -4.18 -1.34
N LEU A 476 36.59 -4.61 -0.92
CA LEU A 476 35.32 -4.01 -1.37
C LEU A 476 35.03 -2.67 -0.68
N ILE A 477 35.45 -2.47 0.58
CA ILE A 477 35.07 -1.29 1.38
C ILE A 477 36.08 -0.14 1.26
N ILE A 478 37.38 -0.46 1.20
CA ILE A 478 38.47 0.53 1.15
C ILE A 478 38.25 1.64 0.10
N PRO A 479 37.78 1.36 -1.13
CA PRO A 479 37.54 2.40 -2.13
C PRO A 479 36.52 3.48 -1.70
N PHE A 480 35.71 3.22 -0.67
CA PHE A 480 34.68 4.13 -0.20
C PHE A 480 35.10 4.97 1.02
N VAL A 481 36.25 4.67 1.67
CA VAL A 481 36.80 5.48 2.77
C VAL A 481 37.30 6.80 2.21
N LYS A 482 36.83 7.93 2.77
CA LYS A 482 37.05 9.24 2.17
C LYS A 482 38.37 9.86 2.60
N GLY A 483 39.29 10.02 1.64
CA GLY A 483 40.56 10.71 1.89
C GLY A 483 41.55 9.90 2.73
N ASP A 484 42.79 10.36 2.74
CA ASP A 484 43.89 9.60 3.34
C ASP A 484 43.93 9.71 4.87
N ARG A 485 43.40 10.81 5.43
CA ARG A 485 43.22 10.98 6.87
C ARG A 485 42.31 9.92 7.49
N ASP A 486 41.12 9.70 6.92
CA ASP A 486 40.16 8.72 7.44
C ASP A 486 40.75 7.29 7.38
N LYS A 487 41.56 6.99 6.36
CA LYS A 487 42.29 5.71 6.26
C LYS A 487 43.34 5.58 7.36
N VAL A 488 44.11 6.63 7.64
CA VAL A 488 45.07 6.66 8.75
C VAL A 488 44.37 6.48 10.10
N ASP A 489 43.21 7.11 10.30
CA ASP A 489 42.43 6.96 11.52
C ASP A 489 41.87 5.54 11.69
N VAL A 490 41.44 4.90 10.60
CA VAL A 490 41.09 3.46 10.59
C VAL A 490 42.31 2.63 11.01
N LEU A 491 43.48 2.84 10.42
CA LEU A 491 44.70 2.11 10.77
C LEU A 491 45.11 2.31 12.24
N LYS A 492 45.04 3.54 12.75
CA LYS A 492 45.30 3.85 14.16
C LYS A 492 44.32 3.11 15.07
N SER A 493 43.02 3.15 14.72
CA SER A 493 41.96 2.48 15.49
C SER A 493 42.12 0.96 15.50
N LEU A 494 42.60 0.38 14.39
CA LEU A 494 42.87 -1.06 14.31
C LEU A 494 44.00 -1.50 15.24
N LEU A 495 44.87 -0.60 15.70
CA LEU A 495 46.03 -0.88 16.55
C LEU A 495 45.78 -0.61 18.04
N VAL A 496 44.65 -0.01 18.40
CA VAL A 496 44.29 0.23 19.81
C VAL A 496 43.88 -1.09 20.46
N ASP A 497 44.49 -1.42 21.60
CA ASP A 497 44.18 -2.60 22.43
C ASP A 497 44.24 -3.96 21.69
N VAL A 498 45.12 -4.08 20.70
CA VAL A 498 45.32 -5.34 19.96
C VAL A 498 46.24 -6.29 20.71
N GLU A 499 45.80 -7.53 20.89
CA GLU A 499 46.60 -8.62 21.47
C GLU A 499 47.76 -9.06 20.53
N GLU A 500 48.87 -9.50 21.09
CA GLU A 500 50.10 -9.82 20.34
C GLU A 500 49.95 -11.00 19.35
N ASP A 501 49.03 -11.92 19.65
CA ASP A 501 48.65 -13.05 18.80
C ASP A 501 47.90 -12.60 17.53
N VAL A 502 47.05 -11.59 17.66
CA VAL A 502 46.30 -10.98 16.55
C VAL A 502 47.25 -10.28 15.56
N LEU A 503 48.27 -9.57 16.07
CA LEU A 503 49.32 -8.93 15.24
C LEU A 503 50.17 -9.94 14.46
N SER A 504 50.15 -11.21 14.88
CA SER A 504 50.85 -12.31 14.22
C SER A 504 50.00 -13.03 13.16
N ASP A 505 48.69 -12.74 13.09
CA ASP A 505 47.75 -13.30 12.12
C ASP A 505 48.00 -12.74 10.72
N TYR A 506 48.17 -13.62 9.74
CA TYR A 506 48.42 -13.22 8.35
C TYR A 506 47.31 -12.35 7.76
N ASN A 507 46.04 -12.66 8.04
CA ASN A 507 44.90 -11.90 7.54
C ASN A 507 44.85 -10.50 8.15
N TYR A 508 45.23 -10.36 9.43
CA TYR A 508 45.36 -9.05 10.08
C TYR A 508 46.36 -8.18 9.32
N ILE A 509 47.58 -8.69 9.14
CA ILE A 509 48.68 -7.98 8.47
C ILE A 509 48.27 -7.61 7.04
N SER A 510 47.68 -8.55 6.31
CA SER A 510 47.21 -8.36 4.93
C SER A 510 46.13 -7.27 4.83
N CYS A 511 45.12 -7.28 5.71
CA CYS A 511 44.06 -6.28 5.72
C CYS A 511 44.59 -4.88 6.10
N PHE A 512 45.49 -4.82 7.10
CA PHE A 512 46.17 -3.59 7.49
C PHE A 512 46.96 -3.00 6.32
N ASN A 513 47.76 -3.83 5.64
CA ASN A 513 48.54 -3.42 4.47
C ASN A 513 47.65 -2.97 3.30
N MET A 514 46.48 -3.57 3.09
CA MET A 514 45.56 -3.10 2.04
C MET A 514 45.05 -1.68 2.30
N VAL A 515 44.69 -1.35 3.54
CA VAL A 515 44.26 0.01 3.90
C VAL A 515 45.44 0.97 3.74
N LEU A 516 46.62 0.58 4.22
CA LEU A 516 47.85 1.35 4.09
C LEU A 516 48.19 1.64 2.62
N GLN A 517 48.25 0.63 1.76
CA GLN A 517 48.52 0.76 0.32
C GLN A 517 47.52 1.66 -0.42
N SER A 518 46.31 1.83 0.12
CA SER A 518 45.30 2.68 -0.51
C SER A 518 45.50 4.18 -0.26
N ILE A 519 46.45 4.56 0.61
CA ILE A 519 46.86 5.95 0.84
C ILE A 519 47.73 6.42 -0.34
N VAL A 520 47.31 7.50 -0.99
CA VAL A 520 47.97 7.99 -2.23
C VAL A 520 48.97 9.10 -1.91
N GLU A 521 48.57 10.05 -1.08
CA GLU A 521 49.43 11.14 -0.58
C GLU A 521 49.03 11.43 0.88
N PRO A 522 49.87 11.09 1.87
CA PRO A 522 49.55 11.42 3.25
C PRO A 522 49.44 12.93 3.39
N SER A 523 48.21 13.41 3.57
CA SER A 523 47.87 14.84 3.51
C SER A 523 48.55 15.65 4.63
N ASN A 524 49.05 14.96 5.66
CA ASN A 524 49.77 15.52 6.79
C ASN A 524 50.89 14.55 7.24
N ASN A 525 52.13 15.01 7.12
CA ASN A 525 53.31 14.23 7.53
C ASN A 525 53.30 13.85 9.03
N GLU A 526 52.63 14.63 9.88
CA GLU A 526 52.54 14.32 11.32
C GLU A 526 51.56 13.17 11.64
N GLU A 527 50.48 13.01 10.88
CA GLU A 527 49.51 11.92 11.14
C GLU A 527 50.09 10.54 10.78
N MET A 528 50.90 10.47 9.71
CA MET A 528 51.65 9.27 9.36
C MET A 528 52.76 8.98 10.36
N LEU A 529 53.42 10.02 10.89
CA LEU A 529 54.43 9.88 11.92
C LEU A 529 53.84 9.21 13.17
N ASP A 530 52.67 9.67 13.61
CA ASP A 530 51.93 9.06 14.73
C ASP A 530 51.59 7.60 14.46
N LEU A 531 51.14 7.26 13.24
CA LEU A 531 50.84 5.88 12.86
C LEU A 531 52.09 4.99 12.93
N VAL A 532 53.22 5.46 12.40
CA VAL A 532 54.50 4.72 12.47
C VAL A 532 54.92 4.51 13.92
N VAL A 533 54.80 5.54 14.78
CA VAL A 533 55.08 5.40 16.21
C VAL A 533 54.16 4.37 16.86
N LEU A 534 52.86 4.36 16.51
CA LEU A 534 51.90 3.37 17.01
C LEU A 534 52.25 1.95 16.57
N VAL A 535 52.67 1.77 15.31
CA VAL A 535 53.15 0.48 14.79
C VAL A 535 54.38 0.01 15.56
N MET A 536 55.33 0.89 15.86
CA MET A 536 56.51 0.54 16.66
C MET A 536 56.14 0.12 18.08
N LYS A 537 55.14 0.77 18.69
CA LYS A 537 54.63 0.43 20.04
C LYS A 537 54.06 -0.99 20.13
N THR A 538 53.65 -1.59 19.01
CA THR A 538 53.13 -2.97 19.02
C THR A 538 54.17 -4.02 19.40
N ASN A 539 55.46 -3.70 19.26
CA ASN A 539 56.58 -4.61 19.57
C ASN A 539 56.55 -5.98 18.85
N ASN A 540 55.73 -6.13 17.80
CA ASN A 540 55.65 -7.35 17.02
C ASN A 540 56.55 -7.26 15.78
N GLU A 541 57.66 -8.00 15.79
CA GLU A 541 58.68 -7.95 14.73
C GLU A 541 58.11 -8.25 13.34
N ARG A 542 57.23 -9.25 13.23
CA ARG A 542 56.65 -9.66 11.94
C ARG A 542 55.74 -8.56 11.38
N PHE A 543 54.89 -8.00 12.23
CA PHE A 543 53.97 -6.93 11.86
C PHE A 543 54.73 -5.66 11.44
N ILE A 544 55.67 -5.19 12.29
CA ILE A 544 56.46 -3.99 12.03
C ILE A 544 57.20 -4.11 10.69
N ARG A 545 57.89 -5.23 10.44
CA ARG A 545 58.60 -5.45 9.18
C ARG A 545 57.67 -5.41 7.98
N SER A 546 56.49 -6.01 8.09
CA SER A 546 55.52 -6.01 6.99
C SER A 546 55.03 -4.60 6.68
N VAL A 547 54.67 -3.81 7.70
CA VAL A 547 54.17 -2.44 7.52
C VAL A 547 55.24 -1.54 6.92
N LEU A 548 56.48 -1.62 7.43
CA LEU A 548 57.61 -0.85 6.91
C LEU A 548 57.92 -1.17 5.44
N ALA A 549 57.83 -2.44 5.04
CA ALA A 549 58.05 -2.85 3.66
C ALA A 549 57.02 -2.21 2.70
N GLU A 550 55.76 -2.11 3.11
CA GLU A 550 54.69 -1.46 2.34
C GLU A 550 54.84 0.07 2.28
N MET A 551 55.41 0.66 3.33
CA MET A 551 55.82 2.07 3.37
C MET A 551 57.07 2.38 2.54
N GLY A 552 57.54 1.44 1.71
CA GLY A 552 58.70 1.64 0.83
C GLY A 552 60.06 1.52 1.52
N VAL A 553 60.11 1.11 2.79
CA VAL A 553 61.35 0.93 3.54
C VAL A 553 61.97 -0.43 3.15
N ARG A 554 63.15 -0.41 2.50
CA ARG A 554 63.86 -1.64 2.12
C ARG A 554 64.42 -2.34 3.35
N ILE A 555 63.87 -3.50 3.69
CA ILE A 555 64.43 -4.38 4.72
C ILE A 555 65.29 -5.45 4.05
N VAL A 556 66.60 -5.28 4.10
CA VAL A 556 67.55 -6.23 3.48
C VAL A 556 67.82 -7.36 4.46
N ARG A 557 67.22 -8.53 4.25
CA ARG A 557 67.81 -9.76 4.79
C ARG A 557 69.11 -10.01 4.03
N ARG A 558 70.26 -9.90 4.68
CA ARG A 558 71.52 -10.47 4.16
C ARG A 558 71.34 -11.99 4.05
N SER A 559 70.76 -12.46 2.95
CA SER A 559 71.03 -13.79 2.41
C SER A 559 72.22 -13.64 1.46
N PRO A 560 73.28 -14.46 1.54
CA PRO A 560 74.46 -14.30 0.69
C PRO A 560 74.24 -14.60 -0.79
N PHE A 561 73.02 -14.95 -1.22
CA PHE A 561 72.70 -15.31 -2.59
C PHE A 561 71.33 -14.79 -2.98
N LEU A 562 71.28 -13.73 -3.79
CA LEU A 562 70.27 -13.49 -4.84
C LEU A 562 70.67 -12.25 -5.68
N HIS A 563 70.56 -12.41 -6.99
CA HIS A 563 70.99 -11.46 -8.03
C HIS A 563 70.11 -10.20 -8.09
N PRO A 564 70.67 -9.05 -8.52
CA PRO A 564 70.00 -7.75 -8.53
C PRO A 564 69.28 -7.48 -9.86
N GLU A 565 68.25 -8.24 -10.23
CA GLU A 565 67.38 -7.87 -11.35
C GLU A 565 65.94 -8.32 -11.07
N ASP A 566 65.16 -7.46 -10.42
CA ASP A 566 63.70 -7.52 -10.52
C ASP A 566 63.11 -6.12 -10.33
N HIS A 567 63.15 -5.34 -11.42
CA HIS A 567 62.52 -4.04 -11.53
C HIS A 567 61.04 -4.21 -11.90
N SER A 568 60.18 -4.51 -10.90
CA SER A 568 58.76 -4.22 -11.00
C SER A 568 58.35 -3.27 -9.86
N PHE A 569 58.49 -1.97 -10.14
CA PHE A 569 58.01 -0.90 -9.25
C PHE A 569 56.48 -0.83 -9.32
N THR A 570 55.78 -1.59 -8.48
CA THR A 570 54.42 -1.28 -8.06
C THR A 570 54.47 -0.06 -7.12
N LYS A 571 53.57 0.91 -7.30
CA LYS A 571 53.43 2.14 -6.48
C LYS A 571 53.53 1.81 -4.98
N ARG A 572 54.70 2.05 -4.37
CA ARG A 572 54.89 2.04 -2.91
C ARG A 572 54.76 3.47 -2.40
N ILE A 573 54.17 3.66 -1.23
CA ILE A 573 54.13 4.97 -0.56
C ILE A 573 55.58 5.35 -0.28
N MET A 574 56.11 6.35 -0.98
CA MET A 574 57.39 6.93 -0.60
C MET A 574 57.13 7.82 0.61
N ILE A 575 57.31 7.28 1.80
CA ILE A 575 57.43 8.13 2.99
C ILE A 575 58.68 8.99 2.82
N ASP A 576 58.52 10.31 2.98
CA ASP A 576 59.64 11.24 3.04
C ASP A 576 60.64 10.73 4.10
N THR A 577 61.89 10.60 3.68
CA THR A 577 62.96 10.10 4.53
C THR A 577 63.10 10.86 5.85
N SER A 578 62.77 12.16 5.84
CA SER A 578 62.76 13.00 7.04
C SER A 578 61.75 12.53 8.09
N LEU A 579 60.65 11.93 7.65
CA LEU A 579 59.53 11.47 8.46
C LEU A 579 59.86 10.13 9.14
N TYR A 580 60.49 9.22 8.39
CA TYR A 580 61.03 7.98 8.94
C TYR A 580 62.12 8.27 10.00
N LYS A 581 63.04 9.20 9.72
CA LYS A 581 64.06 9.65 10.69
C LYS A 581 63.43 10.18 11.97
N ARG A 582 62.41 11.05 11.84
CA ARG A 582 61.71 11.64 12.97
C ARG A 582 60.96 10.57 13.78
N ALA A 583 60.38 9.56 13.12
CA ALA A 583 59.72 8.42 13.78
C ALA A 583 60.71 7.56 14.57
N CYS A 584 61.87 7.26 13.97
CA CYS A 584 62.96 6.55 14.63
C CYS A 584 63.46 7.32 15.86
N LYS A 585 63.68 8.63 15.71
CA LYS A 585 64.10 9.49 16.82
C LYS A 585 63.08 9.48 17.97
N ILE A 586 61.78 9.62 17.66
CA ILE A 586 60.71 9.56 18.67
C ILE A 586 60.66 8.19 19.36
N ALA A 587 60.78 7.09 18.61
CA ALA A 587 60.77 5.75 19.18
C ALA A 587 61.94 5.56 20.16
N VAL A 588 63.12 6.04 19.78
CA VAL A 588 64.35 6.03 20.59
C VAL A 588 64.17 6.87 21.85
N THR A 589 63.81 8.15 21.72
CA THR A 589 63.69 9.07 22.87
C THR A 589 62.54 8.73 23.82
N SER A 590 61.55 7.96 23.36
CA SER A 590 60.39 7.56 24.17
C SER A 590 60.55 6.21 24.87
N ASN A 591 61.76 5.62 24.90
CA ASN A 591 62.03 4.26 25.44
C ASN A 591 61.14 3.15 24.83
N LEU A 592 60.64 3.35 23.61
CA LEU A 592 59.81 2.37 22.89
C LEU A 592 60.65 1.30 22.19
N VAL A 593 61.97 1.49 22.15
CA VAL A 593 62.91 0.66 21.42
C VAL A 593 63.51 -0.37 22.35
N ASN A 594 63.16 -1.64 22.14
CA ASN A 594 63.92 -2.77 22.67
C ASN A 594 64.88 -3.32 21.62
N SER A 595 65.69 -4.30 22.03
CA SER A 595 66.69 -4.98 21.17
C SER A 595 66.15 -5.44 19.82
N LYS A 596 64.87 -5.86 19.75
CA LYS A 596 64.22 -6.36 18.54
C LYS A 596 63.81 -5.22 17.60
N ILE A 597 63.16 -4.18 18.12
CA ILE A 597 62.72 -3.02 17.33
C ILE A 597 63.93 -2.30 16.75
N ALA A 598 64.97 -2.08 17.54
CA ALA A 598 66.17 -1.44 17.05
C ALA A 598 66.93 -2.28 16.00
N ARG A 599 66.91 -3.62 16.11
CA ARG A 599 67.44 -4.49 15.03
C ARG A 599 66.66 -4.30 13.72
N ILE A 600 65.33 -4.19 13.78
CA ILE A 600 64.50 -3.95 12.59
C ILE A 600 64.79 -2.57 12.00
N LEU A 601 64.88 -1.53 12.83
CA LEU A 601 65.24 -0.18 12.41
C LEU A 601 66.62 -0.13 11.72
N LEU A 602 67.53 -1.01 12.14
CA LEU A 602 68.86 -1.17 11.54
C LEU A 602 68.88 -1.97 10.24
N GLU A 603 68.09 -3.05 10.16
CA GLU A 603 68.00 -3.89 8.95
C GLU A 603 67.19 -3.25 7.82
N ALA A 604 66.33 -2.29 8.15
CA ALA A 604 65.51 -1.49 7.25
C ALA A 604 66.31 -0.53 6.35
N TYR A 605 67.62 -0.77 6.15
CA TYR A 605 68.54 0.29 5.83
C TYR A 605 69.58 -0.02 4.74
N GLU A 606 69.39 0.61 3.58
CA GLU A 606 70.42 1.02 2.59
C GLU A 606 70.39 2.56 2.42
N GLY A 607 70.89 3.36 3.37
CA GLY A 607 71.52 4.65 3.00
C GLY A 607 71.03 6.00 3.58
N TRP A 608 70.02 6.07 4.46
CA TRP A 608 69.29 7.31 4.78
C TRP A 608 69.38 8.04 6.17
N MET A 609 69.58 7.39 7.31
CA MET A 609 69.94 7.81 8.67
C MET A 609 71.27 8.60 8.69
N ASP A 610 71.19 9.80 9.26
CA ASP A 610 72.35 10.62 9.58
C ASP A 610 73.07 10.10 10.82
N PHE A 611 74.30 10.56 10.97
CA PHE A 611 75.18 10.15 12.06
C PHE A 611 74.56 10.39 13.44
N ASP A 612 73.88 11.52 13.61
CA ASP A 612 73.27 11.92 14.89
C ASP A 612 72.17 10.95 15.34
N THR A 613 71.30 10.52 14.43
CA THR A 613 70.25 9.53 14.77
C THR A 613 70.85 8.15 15.10
N ALA A 614 71.97 7.78 14.47
CA ALA A 614 72.68 6.53 14.79
C ALA A 614 73.36 6.61 16.17
N MET A 615 73.88 7.78 16.54
CA MET A 615 74.43 8.05 17.87
C MET A 615 73.33 8.05 18.95
N ASP A 616 72.17 8.66 18.69
CA ASP A 616 71.01 8.63 19.60
C ASP A 616 70.57 7.17 19.89
N ILE A 617 70.67 6.25 18.92
CA ILE A 617 70.40 4.81 19.10
C ILE A 617 71.50 4.12 19.94
N LEU A 618 72.77 4.55 19.82
CA LEU A 618 73.87 4.03 20.66
C LEU A 618 73.69 4.40 22.13
N GLU A 619 73.15 5.58 22.43
CA GLU A 619 72.97 6.04 23.81
C GLU A 619 71.90 5.26 24.59
N LEU A 620 70.99 4.54 23.92
CA LEU A 620 69.94 3.72 24.54
C LEU A 620 70.44 2.50 25.34
N GLY A 621 71.74 2.22 25.34
CA GLY A 621 72.36 1.34 26.34
C GLY A 621 72.23 -0.17 26.11
N ASP A 622 71.62 -0.65 25.02
CA ASP A 622 71.60 -2.10 24.70
C ASP A 622 72.98 -2.56 24.16
N PRO A 623 73.73 -3.42 24.87
CA PRO A 623 75.08 -3.82 24.50
C PRO A 623 75.15 -4.64 23.20
N ASN A 624 74.13 -5.44 22.92
CA ASN A 624 74.08 -6.28 21.71
C ASN A 624 73.78 -5.42 20.48
N LEU A 625 72.99 -4.37 20.68
CA LEU A 625 72.65 -3.41 19.65
C LEU A 625 73.83 -2.51 19.31
N LYS A 626 74.53 -1.99 20.33
CA LYS A 626 75.79 -1.24 20.17
C LYS A 626 76.79 -2.02 19.31
N LYS A 627 76.94 -3.33 19.57
CA LYS A 627 77.89 -4.17 18.84
C LYS A 627 77.51 -4.31 17.36
N SER A 628 76.23 -4.49 17.05
CA SER A 628 75.75 -4.61 15.66
C SER A 628 75.81 -3.28 14.91
N LEU A 629 75.53 -2.17 15.58
CA LEU A 629 75.54 -0.81 15.03
C LEU A 629 76.97 -0.31 14.76
N VAL A 630 77.91 -0.56 15.68
CA VAL A 630 79.33 -0.21 15.55
C VAL A 630 79.99 -0.95 14.38
N VAL A 631 79.63 -2.22 14.16
CA VAL A 631 80.09 -3.00 12.99
C VAL A 631 79.59 -2.37 11.69
N HIS A 632 78.33 -1.93 11.64
CA HIS A 632 77.76 -1.27 10.46
C HIS A 632 78.28 0.16 10.23
N LEU A 633 78.47 0.96 11.28
CA LEU A 633 79.05 2.31 11.17
C LEU A 633 80.50 2.25 10.67
N ARG A 634 81.29 1.25 11.11
CA ARG A 634 82.63 0.96 10.58
C ARG A 634 82.61 0.63 9.08
N GLU A 635 81.68 -0.22 8.65
CA GLU A 635 81.57 -0.64 7.24
C GLU A 635 81.22 0.54 6.31
N ARG A 636 80.46 1.53 6.80
CA ARG A 636 79.90 2.61 5.96
C ARG A 636 80.71 3.90 5.94
N TYR A 637 81.29 4.31 7.07
CA TYR A 637 81.98 5.61 7.18
C TYR A 637 83.51 5.50 7.18
N GLY A 638 84.06 4.28 7.16
CA GLY A 638 85.50 4.10 7.34
C GLY A 638 85.97 4.51 8.74
N ASN A 639 87.28 4.47 8.98
CA ASN A 639 87.94 4.57 10.30
C ASN A 639 87.23 5.42 11.37
N LEU A 640 87.06 4.81 12.55
CA LEU A 640 86.32 5.29 13.72
C LEU A 640 86.93 6.47 14.50
N ASP A 641 88.06 7.02 14.07
CA ASP A 641 88.81 8.00 14.87
C ASP A 641 88.06 9.34 15.04
N THR A 642 87.03 9.60 14.23
CA THR A 642 86.14 10.77 14.36
C THR A 642 84.88 10.53 15.21
N ILE A 643 84.59 9.30 15.63
CA ILE A 643 83.40 8.95 16.43
C ILE A 643 83.76 8.89 17.93
N ALA A 644 85.03 8.63 18.26
CA ALA A 644 85.52 8.55 19.63
C ALA A 644 85.49 9.89 20.40
N SER A 645 85.20 11.02 19.75
CA SER A 645 85.15 12.32 20.42
C SER A 645 83.80 12.67 21.06
N HIS A 646 82.74 11.87 20.89
CA HIS A 646 81.40 12.17 21.43
C HIS A 646 80.73 11.07 22.27
N SER A 647 81.42 9.98 22.65
CA SER A 647 80.82 8.98 23.57
C SER A 647 81.82 8.21 24.43
N LEU A 648 82.75 8.94 25.06
CA LEU A 648 83.47 8.46 26.24
C LEU A 648 83.03 9.28 27.46
N GLU A 649 81.81 8.99 27.91
CA GLU A 649 81.45 8.75 29.32
C GLU A 649 80.33 7.71 29.38
#